data_AF-A0A0D3HIE3-F1
#
_entry.id   AF-A0A0D3HIE3-F1
#
_cell.length_a   1.000
_cell.length_b   1.000
_cell.length_c   1.000
_cell.angle_alpha   90.00
_cell.angle_beta   90.00
_cell.angle_gamma   90.00
#
_symmetry.space_group_name_H-M   'P 1'
#
loop_
_entity.id
_entity.type
_entity.pdbx_description
1 polymer ?
#
loop_
_entity_poly.entity_id
_entity_poly.type
_entity_poly.pdbx_seq_one_letter_code
_entity_poly.pdbx_strand_id
1 'polypeptide(L)'
;MRSRQVQFFWLSLRLPTCAVTQHPSSPLFTPSVGQLRRGGGGGGEEEEHTVGTRKVFTPGRKKERSDFWESRFGNWRTQQRGGSWTMNLCGSPICSKKDVVSCAFKEILDSSTCMNHLVVFGITALLTVALALHLLIKIPKSRASARQLAAFNSPLQLAAVVFNGCLGLLNLGLGLWMLRISFSQDSSISQSHWWLVILAQGFNLILTSFTFSVRTRFLGATFVRFWSVGLTICAAFICCCSVVYMVEEKEITFKASLDVLLLPGALILLLYAIRHSHDEEGYETNANALYKPLNTEKDHDTADSEIHVTPFAKAGFFSVMSFWWLNPLMKMGYEKPLEDKDIPRSSTEPLMSDGEIIQSAPYQDLLACCEEFQDLVNAHKDTIGVSDINNMPLHRAKEISTKETDDIHGSRYRESVKPSQADQLIKIEEREIGDTGLKPYTLYLRQNKGFLYASLAIISQIIFICGQISQNSWMAANVENPSVSTLRLIVVYIAIGVCSMIFLISRSLCIVVLGMQTSRSLFSQLLNSLFRAPMCFYDSTPLGRVLSRVSSDLSIADLDVPFFFMFSMNASLNAYSNLGVLAVVTWQVLFVSVPMIILAIRLQRYYLASAKELMRINGTTKSALANHLGESVSGAITIRAFEEEDRFFAKNLELVDRNAGPYFYNFAATEWLIQRLEMMSAAVLSFSAFVMAILPPGTFSPGMALSYGLSLNTSFVLSIQNQCNLANQIISVERVNQYMDIESEAAEVIEENRPAPDWPQVGKVELRDLKIKYRQDAPLVLHGITCTFEGGDKIGIVGRTGSGKTTLIGALFRLVEPAGGKIIIDSADITTIGLHDLRSCLGIIPQDPTLFQGTVRYNLDPLGQFSDQQIWEVLDKCQLLETVQEKEHGLDSLVVEDGSNWSMGQRQLFCLGRALLRRCRILVLDEATASIDNATDAILQKTIRTEFKDCTVITVAHRIPTVMDCTMVLAMSDGKMVEYDKPMKLMETEGSLFRDLVKEYWSYASNGNI
;
A
#
# COMPACT_ATOMS: atom_id res chain seq x y z
N MET A 1 39.25 4.32 -15.11
CA MET A 1 38.61 3.19 -15.86
C MET A 1 37.58 2.51 -14.95
N ARG A 2 36.89 1.45 -15.39
CA ARG A 2 35.78 0.82 -14.63
C ARG A 2 36.25 0.26 -13.27
N SER A 3 35.89 0.93 -12.17
CA SER A 3 35.62 0.24 -10.91
C SER A 3 34.14 -0.18 -10.90
N ARG A 4 33.84 -1.38 -10.39
CA ARG A 4 32.47 -1.86 -10.22
C ARG A 4 32.07 -1.68 -8.76
N GLN A 5 31.15 -0.77 -8.48
CA GLN A 5 30.45 -0.77 -7.19
C GLN A 5 29.67 -2.09 -7.05
N VAL A 6 29.82 -2.74 -5.90
CA VAL A 6 29.02 -3.93 -5.53
C VAL A 6 27.92 -3.47 -4.58
N GLN A 7 26.76 -3.14 -5.13
CA GLN A 7 25.56 -2.94 -4.33
C GLN A 7 24.97 -4.30 -3.93
N PHE A 8 25.08 -4.67 -2.66
CA PHE A 8 24.47 -5.87 -2.10
C PHE A 8 22.96 -5.66 -1.85
N PHE A 9 22.16 -5.71 -2.91
CA PHE A 9 20.71 -5.83 -2.81
C PHE A 9 20.32 -7.29 -2.51
N TRP A 10 20.13 -7.63 -1.24
CA TRP A 10 19.56 -8.92 -0.82
C TRP A 10 18.03 -8.92 -0.94
N LEU A 11 17.53 -9.11 -2.16
CA LEU A 11 16.11 -9.32 -2.41
C LEU A 11 15.72 -10.77 -2.04
N SER A 12 14.61 -10.94 -1.31
CA SER A 12 14.13 -12.27 -0.87
C SER A 12 13.50 -13.09 -2.01
N LEU A 13 14.32 -13.61 -2.91
CA LEU A 13 13.91 -14.46 -4.04
C LEU A 13 14.17 -15.95 -3.73
N ARG A 14 13.10 -16.69 -3.38
CA ARG A 14 13.11 -18.16 -3.39
C ARG A 14 13.17 -18.65 -4.85
N LEU A 15 14.36 -18.97 -5.35
CA LEU A 15 14.53 -19.68 -6.61
C LEU A 15 14.34 -21.20 -6.42
N PRO A 16 13.64 -21.91 -7.33
CA PRO A 16 13.51 -23.36 -7.27
C PRO A 16 14.82 -24.06 -7.66
N THR A 17 15.03 -25.26 -7.13
CA THR A 17 16.25 -26.07 -7.34
C THR A 17 16.35 -26.62 -8.77
N CYS A 18 17.28 -26.10 -9.57
CA CYS A 18 17.79 -26.79 -10.76
C CYS A 18 19.13 -27.48 -10.43
N ALA A 19 19.16 -28.80 -10.45
CA ALA A 19 20.38 -29.57 -10.25
C ALA A 19 21.26 -29.54 -11.52
N VAL A 20 22.57 -29.29 -11.35
CA VAL A 20 23.55 -29.32 -12.44
C VAL A 20 24.55 -30.45 -12.18
N THR A 21 24.46 -31.52 -12.96
CA THR A 21 25.48 -32.58 -13.04
C THR A 21 26.42 -32.31 -14.21
N GLN A 22 27.71 -32.11 -13.94
CA GLN A 22 28.73 -31.97 -14.97
C GLN A 22 29.15 -33.33 -15.53
N HIS A 23 29.39 -33.41 -16.84
CA HIS A 23 30.62 -33.97 -17.43
C HIS A 23 30.77 -33.52 -18.91
N PRO A 24 31.97 -33.58 -19.52
CA PRO A 24 32.29 -32.71 -20.67
C PRO A 24 32.57 -33.46 -21.99
N SER A 25 33.14 -32.71 -22.94
CA SER A 25 33.77 -33.12 -24.22
C SER A 25 32.87 -33.32 -25.45
N SER A 26 33.38 -32.81 -26.57
CA SER A 26 32.84 -32.75 -27.92
C SER A 26 33.94 -33.30 -28.88
N PRO A 27 33.87 -33.20 -30.22
CA PRO A 27 32.76 -32.86 -31.14
C PRO A 27 32.59 -33.91 -32.28
N LEU A 28 31.79 -33.61 -33.34
CA LEU A 28 32.14 -33.66 -34.78
C LEU A 28 31.03 -34.15 -35.77
N PHE A 29 30.93 -33.41 -36.87
CA PHE A 29 30.44 -33.73 -38.24
C PHE A 29 29.02 -34.27 -38.57
N THR A 30 28.49 -33.69 -39.64
CA THR A 30 27.38 -34.09 -40.54
C THR A 30 27.97 -34.89 -41.75
N PRO A 31 27.29 -35.27 -42.87
CA PRO A 31 25.90 -34.96 -43.32
C PRO A 31 25.09 -36.04 -44.13
N SER A 32 23.77 -35.78 -44.27
CA SER A 32 22.94 -35.96 -45.50
C SER A 32 22.58 -37.34 -46.12
N VAL A 33 21.44 -37.35 -46.86
CA VAL A 33 20.93 -38.38 -47.83
C VAL A 33 20.41 -39.70 -47.20
N GLY A 34 19.31 -40.37 -47.60
CA GLY A 34 18.17 -39.99 -48.46
C GLY A 34 17.82 -40.97 -49.62
N GLN A 35 16.68 -41.69 -49.58
CA GLN A 35 15.93 -42.19 -50.77
C GLN A 35 14.62 -42.98 -50.43
N LEU A 36 13.74 -43.15 -51.44
CA LEU A 36 12.43 -43.85 -51.38
C LEU A 36 12.54 -45.34 -51.79
N ARG A 37 11.53 -46.18 -51.46
CA ARG A 37 10.76 -46.94 -52.49
C ARG A 37 9.42 -47.59 -52.05
N ARG A 38 8.68 -48.02 -53.08
CA ARG A 38 7.33 -48.67 -53.18
C ARG A 38 7.28 -50.06 -52.51
N GLY A 39 6.14 -50.75 -52.32
CA GLY A 39 4.72 -50.42 -52.58
C GLY A 39 3.97 -51.41 -53.49
N GLY A 40 2.74 -51.82 -53.11
CA GLY A 40 1.80 -52.71 -53.84
C GLY A 40 1.80 -54.19 -53.38
N GLY A 41 0.74 -55.01 -53.53
CA GLY A 41 -0.68 -54.70 -53.83
C GLY A 41 -1.48 -55.82 -54.54
N GLY A 42 -2.68 -56.17 -54.01
CA GLY A 42 -3.84 -56.70 -54.79
C GLY A 42 -4.18 -58.21 -54.78
N GLY A 43 -5.48 -58.53 -54.65
CA GLY A 43 -6.21 -59.41 -55.58
C GLY A 43 -6.75 -60.80 -55.15
N GLY A 44 -8.06 -60.89 -54.86
CA GLY A 44 -8.97 -62.05 -55.15
C GLY A 44 -8.76 -63.40 -54.43
N GLU A 45 -9.66 -64.40 -54.54
CA GLU A 45 -11.12 -64.41 -54.82
C GLU A 45 -11.72 -65.81 -54.44
N GLU A 46 -13.04 -65.90 -54.28
CA GLU A 46 -13.95 -67.08 -54.38
C GLU A 46 -13.70 -68.46 -53.68
N GLU A 47 -14.64 -68.77 -52.75
CA GLU A 47 -15.59 -69.92 -52.72
C GLU A 47 -15.36 -71.36 -52.17
N GLU A 48 -16.49 -71.84 -51.60
CA GLU A 48 -17.12 -73.17 -51.54
C GLU A 48 -16.64 -74.41 -50.69
N HIS A 49 -17.49 -74.70 -49.68
CA HIS A 49 -18.32 -75.91 -49.50
C HIS A 49 -17.95 -77.10 -48.56
N THR A 50 -18.69 -77.16 -47.43
CA THR A 50 -19.28 -78.39 -46.78
C THR A 50 -18.31 -79.42 -46.15
N VAL A 51 -18.70 -80.40 -45.30
CA VAL A 51 -19.96 -80.98 -44.75
C VAL A 51 -19.72 -81.24 -43.23
N GLY A 52 -20.66 -81.27 -42.26
CA GLY A 52 -22.12 -81.12 -42.21
C GLY A 52 -22.79 -82.10 -41.20
N THR A 53 -24.14 -82.07 -41.08
CA THR A 53 -25.03 -83.05 -40.35
C THR A 53 -25.04 -83.00 -38.80
N ARG A 54 -26.10 -83.38 -38.04
CA ARG A 54 -27.52 -83.86 -38.17
C ARG A 54 -28.15 -83.78 -36.73
N LYS A 55 -29.45 -83.83 -36.37
CA LYS A 55 -30.84 -84.03 -36.91
C LYS A 55 -31.75 -82.98 -36.17
N VAL A 56 -32.96 -82.52 -36.55
CA VAL A 56 -34.17 -82.99 -37.28
C VAL A 56 -35.32 -83.53 -36.41
N PHE A 57 -36.45 -82.80 -36.37
CA PHE A 57 -37.78 -83.29 -36.82
C PHE A 57 -38.74 -82.14 -37.19
N THR A 58 -39.75 -82.43 -38.01
CA THR A 58 -40.71 -81.53 -38.72
C THR A 58 -42.11 -82.24 -38.79
N PRO A 59 -43.21 -81.75 -39.43
CA PRO A 59 -43.43 -80.61 -40.34
C PRO A 59 -44.70 -79.75 -40.06
N GLY A 60 -45.17 -78.95 -41.03
CA GLY A 60 -46.44 -78.19 -40.97
C GLY A 60 -46.93 -77.70 -42.34
N ARG A 61 -48.08 -77.00 -42.43
CA ARG A 61 -48.55 -76.32 -43.66
C ARG A 61 -49.76 -75.36 -43.49
N LYS A 62 -49.81 -74.37 -44.40
CA LYS A 62 -50.99 -73.61 -44.89
C LYS A 62 -51.63 -72.53 -43.97
N LYS A 63 -52.61 -71.82 -44.57
CA LYS A 63 -52.90 -70.38 -44.51
C LYS A 63 -54.43 -70.17 -44.40
N GLU A 64 -54.82 -68.96 -43.99
CA GLU A 64 -56.04 -68.22 -44.42
C GLU A 64 -57.30 -68.18 -43.50
N ARG A 65 -57.80 -66.95 -43.30
CA ARG A 65 -59.20 -66.46 -43.07
C ARG A 65 -59.94 -66.54 -41.70
N SER A 66 -60.18 -65.32 -41.16
CA SER A 66 -61.47 -64.68 -40.80
C SER A 66 -62.45 -65.26 -39.75
N ASP A 67 -62.65 -64.43 -38.70
CA ASP A 67 -63.93 -63.84 -38.23
C ASP A 67 -65.07 -64.71 -37.65
N PHE A 68 -65.22 -64.65 -36.31
CA PHE A 68 -66.47 -64.74 -35.52
C PHE A 68 -66.08 -64.44 -34.04
N TRP A 69 -66.68 -63.52 -33.28
CA TRP A 69 -67.84 -62.63 -33.48
C TRP A 69 -67.57 -61.22 -32.91
N GLU A 70 -68.28 -60.22 -33.45
CA GLU A 70 -68.45 -58.91 -32.78
C GLU A 70 -69.44 -58.97 -31.60
N SER A 71 -69.68 -57.80 -30.98
CA SER A 71 -70.80 -57.50 -30.06
C SER A 71 -70.60 -57.80 -28.56
N ARG A 72 -70.00 -56.84 -27.85
CA ARG A 72 -70.82 -55.84 -27.14
C ARG A 72 -70.05 -54.61 -26.64
N PHE A 73 -70.56 -53.45 -27.05
CA PHE A 73 -70.65 -52.16 -26.32
C PHE A 73 -69.89 -52.02 -24.99
N GLY A 74 -68.91 -51.09 -24.96
CA GLY A 74 -68.16 -50.72 -23.75
C GLY A 74 -67.65 -49.26 -23.71
N ASN A 75 -68.31 -48.32 -24.41
CA ASN A 75 -67.99 -46.89 -24.30
C ASN A 75 -68.29 -46.36 -22.89
N TRP A 76 -67.45 -45.45 -22.36
CA TRP A 76 -67.79 -44.10 -21.84
C TRP A 76 -66.78 -43.57 -20.79
N ARG A 77 -66.24 -42.36 -21.02
CA ARG A 77 -65.33 -41.57 -20.14
C ARG A 77 -63.96 -42.25 -19.85
N THR A 78 -62.82 -41.56 -19.96
CA THR A 78 -62.56 -40.10 -19.84
C THR A 78 -61.85 -39.49 -21.05
N GLN A 79 -62.11 -38.20 -21.29
CA GLN A 79 -61.52 -37.37 -22.36
C GLN A 79 -60.69 -36.22 -21.75
N GLN A 80 -59.82 -35.59 -22.56
CA GLN A 80 -58.96 -34.43 -22.25
C GLN A 80 -57.84 -34.59 -21.20
N ARG A 81 -56.60 -34.63 -21.70
CA ARG A 81 -55.66 -33.50 -21.57
C ARG A 81 -54.96 -33.29 -22.92
N GLY A 82 -54.71 -32.03 -23.29
CA GLY A 82 -54.26 -31.67 -24.64
C GLY A 82 -52.78 -31.97 -24.90
N GLY A 83 -52.47 -32.46 -26.10
CA GLY A 83 -51.08 -32.50 -26.59
C GLY A 83 -50.60 -31.09 -26.96
N SER A 84 -49.36 -30.77 -26.63
CA SER A 84 -48.70 -29.55 -27.11
C SER A 84 -48.45 -29.63 -28.62
N TRP A 85 -48.58 -28.51 -29.33
CA TRP A 85 -48.25 -28.40 -30.76
C TRP A 85 -46.83 -28.91 -31.09
N THR A 86 -45.89 -28.80 -30.14
CA THR A 86 -44.52 -29.31 -30.29
C THR A 86 -44.44 -30.82 -30.52
N MET A 87 -45.33 -31.61 -29.88
CA MET A 87 -45.33 -33.08 -29.99
C MET A 87 -45.76 -33.57 -31.38
N ASN A 88 -46.51 -32.75 -32.13
CA ASN A 88 -46.94 -33.07 -33.49
C ASN A 88 -45.91 -32.69 -34.56
N LEU A 89 -44.85 -31.94 -34.20
CA LEU A 89 -43.84 -31.43 -35.13
C LEU A 89 -42.49 -32.17 -35.02
N CYS A 90 -42.05 -32.48 -33.80
CA CYS A 90 -40.78 -33.19 -33.57
C CYS A 90 -40.95 -34.64 -33.09
N GLY A 91 -42.18 -35.14 -33.01
CA GLY A 91 -42.49 -36.44 -32.40
C GLY A 91 -42.40 -36.44 -30.87
N SER A 92 -42.32 -37.62 -30.28
CA SER A 92 -42.17 -37.80 -28.83
C SER A 92 -40.71 -37.62 -28.39
N PRO A 93 -40.42 -36.82 -27.34
CA PRO A 93 -39.07 -36.68 -26.80
C PRO A 93 -38.55 -38.01 -26.24
N ILE A 94 -37.23 -38.21 -26.27
CA ILE A 94 -36.58 -39.52 -26.02
C ILE A 94 -36.52 -39.87 -24.51
N CYS A 95 -36.82 -38.90 -23.63
CA CYS A 95 -36.69 -39.05 -22.18
C CYS A 95 -37.79 -39.89 -21.49
N SER A 96 -37.47 -41.13 -21.15
CA SER A 96 -38.28 -41.93 -20.22
C SER A 96 -38.05 -41.51 -18.75
N LYS A 97 -39.00 -40.74 -18.20
CA LYS A 97 -39.25 -40.48 -16.76
C LYS A 97 -38.02 -40.36 -15.82
N LYS A 98 -37.35 -39.20 -15.86
CA LYS A 98 -37.19 -38.28 -14.70
C LYS A 98 -36.60 -36.94 -15.19
N ASP A 99 -36.72 -35.89 -14.38
CA ASP A 99 -36.19 -34.54 -14.60
C ASP A 99 -36.48 -33.90 -15.96
N VAL A 100 -37.77 -33.63 -16.21
CA VAL A 100 -38.30 -32.95 -17.41
C VAL A 100 -37.54 -31.66 -17.77
N VAL A 101 -37.15 -30.87 -16.76
CA VAL A 101 -36.39 -29.62 -16.98
C VAL A 101 -34.98 -29.91 -17.51
N SER A 102 -34.26 -30.88 -16.93
CA SER A 102 -32.92 -31.24 -17.40
C SER A 102 -32.95 -31.88 -18.80
N CYS A 103 -33.99 -32.65 -19.11
CA CYS A 103 -34.21 -33.17 -20.46
C CYS A 103 -34.49 -32.04 -21.46
N ALA A 104 -35.42 -31.13 -21.16
CA ALA A 104 -35.75 -30.02 -22.04
C ALA A 104 -34.55 -29.09 -22.30
N PHE A 105 -33.70 -28.84 -21.29
CA PHE A 105 -32.45 -28.11 -21.52
C PHE A 105 -31.45 -28.88 -22.41
N LYS A 106 -31.35 -30.22 -22.30
CA LYS A 106 -30.52 -31.00 -23.23
C LYS A 106 -31.08 -30.95 -24.66
N GLU A 107 -32.38 -31.15 -24.84
CA GLU A 107 -33.07 -31.06 -26.15
C GLU A 107 -33.06 -29.64 -26.76
N ILE A 108 -32.61 -28.61 -26.01
CA ILE A 108 -32.38 -27.25 -26.53
C ILE A 108 -30.90 -27.01 -26.84
N LEU A 109 -29.96 -27.61 -26.10
CA LEU A 109 -28.51 -27.44 -26.28
C LEU A 109 -27.87 -28.43 -27.27
N ASP A 110 -28.49 -29.57 -27.53
CA ASP A 110 -27.99 -30.56 -28.48
C ASP A 110 -28.32 -30.17 -29.93
N SER A 111 -27.28 -29.83 -30.71
CA SER A 111 -27.38 -29.34 -32.09
C SER A 111 -27.90 -30.37 -33.12
N SER A 112 -28.10 -31.63 -32.71
CA SER A 112 -28.69 -32.69 -33.54
C SER A 112 -30.22 -32.72 -33.50
N THR A 113 -30.83 -32.15 -32.45
CA THR A 113 -32.24 -32.36 -32.10
C THR A 113 -33.20 -31.46 -32.88
N CYS A 114 -34.40 -32.00 -33.15
CA CYS A 114 -35.48 -31.24 -33.79
C CYS A 114 -35.93 -30.01 -32.97
N MET A 115 -35.84 -30.07 -31.64
CA MET A 115 -36.16 -28.93 -30.77
C MET A 115 -35.11 -27.80 -30.88
N ASN A 116 -33.81 -28.12 -30.89
CA ASN A 116 -32.77 -27.13 -31.22
C ASN A 116 -33.00 -26.52 -32.61
N HIS A 117 -33.29 -27.34 -33.63
CA HIS A 117 -33.57 -26.85 -35.00
C HIS A 117 -34.77 -25.89 -35.06
N LEU A 118 -35.87 -26.18 -34.36
CA LEU A 118 -37.03 -25.27 -34.29
C LEU A 118 -36.70 -23.96 -33.57
N VAL A 119 -35.91 -24.00 -32.49
CA VAL A 119 -35.47 -22.80 -31.75
C VAL A 119 -34.53 -21.94 -32.61
N VAL A 120 -33.51 -22.53 -33.23
CA VAL A 120 -32.55 -21.81 -34.09
C VAL A 120 -33.23 -21.24 -35.33
N PHE A 121 -34.13 -22.00 -35.97
CA PHE A 121 -34.94 -21.53 -37.09
C PHE A 121 -35.85 -20.37 -36.65
N GLY A 122 -36.57 -20.51 -35.53
CA GLY A 122 -37.46 -19.48 -35.01
C GLY A 122 -36.74 -18.16 -34.70
N ILE A 123 -35.59 -18.22 -34.03
CA ILE A 123 -34.75 -17.04 -33.76
C ILE A 123 -34.26 -16.42 -35.07
N THR A 124 -33.76 -17.24 -35.99
CA THR A 124 -33.19 -16.77 -37.27
C THR A 124 -34.26 -16.15 -38.17
N ALA A 125 -35.48 -16.69 -38.18
CA ALA A 125 -36.63 -16.17 -38.93
C ALA A 125 -37.21 -14.89 -38.30
N LEU A 126 -37.29 -14.80 -36.97
CA LEU A 126 -37.70 -13.57 -36.29
C LEU A 126 -36.70 -12.44 -36.58
N LEU A 127 -35.40 -12.75 -36.57
CA LEU A 127 -34.36 -11.84 -37.00
C LEU A 127 -34.54 -11.41 -38.48
N THR A 128 -34.63 -12.33 -39.44
CA THR A 128 -34.76 -11.93 -40.87
C THR A 128 -36.00 -11.06 -41.12
N VAL A 129 -37.13 -11.36 -40.49
CA VAL A 129 -38.36 -10.55 -40.59
C VAL A 129 -38.15 -9.16 -39.98
N ALA A 130 -37.54 -9.04 -38.80
CA ALA A 130 -37.30 -7.75 -38.16
C ALA A 130 -36.38 -6.84 -38.99
N LEU A 131 -35.29 -7.39 -39.55
CA LEU A 131 -34.37 -6.64 -40.40
C LEU A 131 -34.98 -6.32 -41.78
N ALA A 132 -35.72 -7.24 -42.39
CA ALA A 132 -36.44 -6.97 -43.64
C ALA A 132 -37.48 -5.85 -43.48
N LEU A 133 -38.26 -5.85 -42.38
CA LEU A 133 -39.18 -4.76 -42.04
C LEU A 133 -38.44 -3.42 -41.86
N HIS A 134 -37.31 -3.41 -41.14
CA HIS A 134 -36.53 -2.19 -40.93
C HIS A 134 -35.99 -1.61 -42.25
N LEU A 135 -35.48 -2.47 -43.15
CA LEU A 135 -35.06 -2.07 -44.50
C LEU A 135 -36.23 -1.49 -45.31
N LEU A 136 -37.37 -2.18 -45.35
CA LEU A 136 -38.56 -1.75 -46.09
C LEU A 136 -39.15 -0.42 -45.57
N ILE A 137 -39.03 -0.13 -44.26
CA ILE A 137 -39.51 1.11 -43.66
C ILE A 137 -38.53 2.28 -43.88
N LYS A 138 -37.21 2.04 -43.84
CA LYS A 138 -36.20 3.11 -43.95
C LYS A 138 -35.77 3.44 -45.38
N ILE A 139 -35.56 2.46 -46.26
CA ILE A 139 -35.03 2.70 -47.61
C ILE A 139 -35.92 3.70 -48.41
N PRO A 140 -37.26 3.55 -48.47
CA PRO A 140 -38.12 4.46 -49.23
C PRO A 140 -38.18 5.89 -48.69
N LYS A 141 -37.81 6.11 -47.41
CA LYS A 141 -37.73 7.45 -46.81
C LYS A 141 -36.47 8.21 -47.19
N SER A 142 -35.44 7.53 -47.71
CA SER A 142 -34.22 8.19 -48.19
C SER A 142 -34.37 8.62 -49.66
N ARG A 143 -34.34 9.95 -49.93
CA ARG A 143 -34.29 10.50 -51.31
C ARG A 143 -32.86 10.45 -51.89
N ALA A 144 -32.13 9.37 -51.64
CA ALA A 144 -30.74 9.20 -52.07
C ALA A 144 -30.66 8.50 -53.43
N SER A 145 -29.64 8.82 -54.23
CA SER A 145 -29.37 8.09 -55.49
C SER A 145 -28.75 6.72 -55.19
N ALA A 146 -29.03 5.71 -56.01
CA ALA A 146 -28.51 4.35 -55.82
C ALA A 146 -26.97 4.28 -55.77
N ARG A 147 -26.25 5.24 -56.37
CA ARG A 147 -24.78 5.33 -56.31
C ARG A 147 -24.24 5.90 -54.97
N GLN A 148 -25.11 6.36 -54.07
CA GLN A 148 -24.74 6.87 -52.74
C GLN A 148 -25.07 5.90 -51.59
N LEU A 149 -25.71 4.76 -51.87
CA LEU A 149 -26.13 3.81 -50.83
C LEU A 149 -24.97 2.99 -50.26
N ALA A 150 -24.04 2.53 -51.10
CA ALA A 150 -22.94 1.66 -50.70
C ALA A 150 -21.63 2.44 -50.51
N ALA A 151 -21.14 2.49 -49.27
CA ALA A 151 -19.85 3.08 -48.92
C ALA A 151 -19.33 2.45 -47.61
N PHE A 152 -18.10 1.93 -47.63
CA PHE A 152 -17.43 1.40 -46.45
C PHE A 152 -16.68 2.52 -45.75
N ASN A 153 -17.04 2.83 -44.50
CA ASN A 153 -16.44 3.89 -43.70
C ASN A 153 -15.18 3.42 -42.94
N SER A 154 -14.97 2.10 -42.80
CA SER A 154 -13.79 1.55 -42.11
C SER A 154 -13.36 0.18 -42.64
N PRO A 155 -12.09 -0.22 -42.49
CA PRO A 155 -11.63 -1.57 -42.86
C PRO A 155 -12.30 -2.67 -42.03
N LEU A 156 -12.71 -2.35 -40.79
CA LEU A 156 -13.43 -3.28 -39.92
C LEU A 156 -14.85 -3.56 -40.45
N GLN A 157 -15.54 -2.54 -40.98
CA GLN A 157 -16.83 -2.71 -41.67
C GLN A 157 -16.68 -3.62 -42.89
N LEU A 158 -15.66 -3.40 -43.72
CA LEU A 158 -15.38 -4.20 -44.91
C LEU A 158 -15.08 -5.66 -44.54
N ALA A 159 -14.21 -5.89 -43.55
CA ALA A 159 -13.91 -7.23 -43.05
C ALA A 159 -15.16 -7.94 -42.50
N ALA A 160 -15.99 -7.23 -41.72
CA ALA A 160 -17.24 -7.75 -41.19
C ALA A 160 -18.23 -8.16 -42.29
N VAL A 161 -18.45 -7.29 -43.28
CA VAL A 161 -19.37 -7.52 -44.39
C VAL A 161 -18.90 -8.68 -45.28
N VAL A 162 -17.61 -8.72 -45.62
CA VAL A 162 -17.02 -9.79 -46.45
C VAL A 162 -17.05 -11.13 -45.72
N PHE A 163 -16.60 -11.20 -44.46
CA PHE A 163 -16.55 -12.45 -43.71
C PHE A 163 -17.95 -13.07 -43.54
N ASN A 164 -18.92 -12.28 -43.08
CA ASN A 164 -20.30 -12.77 -42.89
C ASN A 164 -20.99 -13.06 -44.24
N GLY A 165 -20.68 -12.31 -45.30
CA GLY A 165 -21.17 -12.59 -46.66
C GLY A 165 -20.66 -13.92 -47.23
N CYS A 166 -19.35 -14.18 -47.12
CA CYS A 166 -18.74 -15.44 -47.51
C CYS A 166 -19.26 -16.63 -46.68
N LEU A 167 -19.38 -16.47 -45.36
CA LEU A 167 -19.94 -17.50 -44.48
C LEU A 167 -21.42 -17.77 -44.80
N GLY A 168 -22.20 -16.73 -45.14
CA GLY A 168 -23.58 -16.85 -45.59
C GLY A 168 -23.72 -17.62 -46.91
N LEU A 169 -22.84 -17.36 -47.88
CA LEU A 169 -22.79 -18.09 -49.16
C LEU A 169 -22.39 -19.56 -48.98
N LEU A 170 -21.43 -19.87 -48.09
CA LEU A 170 -21.05 -21.25 -47.78
C LEU A 170 -22.21 -22.03 -47.15
N ASN A 171 -22.92 -21.43 -46.19
CA ASN A 171 -24.13 -22.01 -45.61
C ASN A 171 -25.24 -22.19 -46.66
N LEU A 172 -25.50 -21.20 -47.50
CA LEU A 172 -26.50 -21.30 -48.57
C LEU A 172 -26.17 -22.44 -49.55
N GLY A 173 -24.90 -22.57 -49.95
CA GLY A 173 -24.42 -23.66 -50.80
C GLY A 173 -24.58 -25.05 -50.15
N LEU A 174 -24.24 -25.18 -48.87
CA LEU A 174 -24.41 -26.41 -48.10
C LEU A 174 -25.90 -26.79 -47.98
N GLY A 175 -26.76 -25.82 -47.65
CA GLY A 175 -28.20 -26.01 -47.55
C GLY A 175 -28.85 -26.44 -48.87
N LEU A 176 -28.45 -25.84 -50.00
CA LEU A 176 -28.92 -26.25 -51.34
C LEU A 176 -28.41 -27.64 -51.74
N TRP A 177 -27.19 -28.01 -51.35
CA TRP A 177 -26.65 -29.35 -51.57
C TRP A 177 -27.38 -30.42 -50.75
N MET A 178 -27.63 -30.15 -49.46
CA MET A 178 -28.44 -31.02 -48.60
C MET A 178 -29.89 -31.14 -49.08
N LEU A 179 -30.50 -30.04 -49.54
CA LEU A 179 -31.84 -30.05 -50.14
C LEU A 179 -31.88 -30.93 -51.40
N ARG A 180 -30.88 -30.82 -52.28
CA ARG A 180 -30.77 -31.66 -53.49
C ARG A 180 -30.63 -33.14 -53.14
N ILE A 181 -29.85 -33.48 -52.12
CA ILE A 181 -29.73 -34.87 -51.64
C ILE A 181 -31.08 -35.36 -51.07
N SER A 182 -31.75 -34.54 -50.27
CA SER A 182 -33.07 -34.85 -49.68
C SER A 182 -34.20 -35.02 -50.69
N PHE A 183 -34.03 -34.60 -51.95
CA PHE A 183 -34.94 -34.88 -53.07
C PHE A 183 -34.50 -36.07 -53.95
N SER A 184 -33.31 -36.63 -53.72
CA SER A 184 -32.73 -37.71 -54.55
C SER A 184 -32.84 -39.11 -53.94
N GLN A 185 -33.37 -39.22 -52.71
CA GLN A 185 -33.63 -40.48 -52.01
C GLN A 185 -35.14 -40.63 -51.77
N ASP A 186 -35.69 -41.77 -52.18
CA ASP A 186 -37.11 -42.08 -51.99
C ASP A 186 -37.49 -42.25 -50.52
N SER A 187 -38.75 -41.97 -50.21
CA SER A 187 -39.18 -41.61 -48.85
C SER A 187 -39.20 -42.74 -47.83
N SER A 188 -38.55 -42.55 -46.68
CA SER A 188 -39.19 -42.77 -45.36
C SER A 188 -38.42 -42.06 -44.22
N ILE A 189 -39.12 -41.82 -43.09
CA ILE A 189 -38.59 -41.33 -41.81
C ILE A 189 -38.01 -39.90 -41.78
N SER A 190 -38.89 -38.92 -41.58
CA SER A 190 -38.80 -37.84 -40.57
C SER A 190 -37.41 -37.37 -40.05
N GLN A 191 -36.53 -36.84 -40.90
CA GLN A 191 -35.30 -36.16 -40.40
C GLN A 191 -34.77 -34.99 -41.27
N SER A 192 -35.59 -34.44 -42.17
CA SER A 192 -35.19 -33.46 -43.20
C SER A 192 -35.39 -31.99 -42.82
N HIS A 193 -35.19 -31.59 -41.56
CA HIS A 193 -35.23 -30.17 -41.14
C HIS A 193 -33.87 -29.43 -41.26
N TRP A 194 -32.76 -30.16 -41.34
CA TRP A 194 -31.40 -29.60 -41.30
C TRP A 194 -31.12 -28.58 -42.41
N TRP A 195 -31.51 -28.89 -43.66
CA TRP A 195 -31.30 -27.99 -44.79
C TRP A 195 -32.06 -26.66 -44.63
N LEU A 196 -33.23 -26.67 -43.99
CA LEU A 196 -34.07 -25.49 -43.80
C LEU A 196 -33.45 -24.51 -42.81
N VAL A 197 -32.86 -25.01 -41.71
CA VAL A 197 -32.12 -24.19 -40.73
C VAL A 197 -30.90 -23.55 -41.41
N ILE A 198 -30.12 -24.34 -42.13
CA ILE A 198 -28.87 -23.90 -42.77
C ILE A 198 -29.13 -22.89 -43.90
N LEU A 199 -30.19 -23.07 -44.70
CA LEU A 199 -30.63 -22.06 -45.68
C LEU A 199 -31.08 -20.76 -45.01
N ALA A 200 -31.83 -20.84 -43.90
CA ALA A 200 -32.29 -19.66 -43.16
C ALA A 200 -31.12 -18.88 -42.54
N GLN A 201 -30.14 -19.58 -41.95
CA GLN A 201 -28.89 -18.99 -41.43
C GLN A 201 -28.09 -18.31 -42.55
N GLY A 202 -27.87 -19.01 -43.67
CA GLY A 202 -27.17 -18.47 -44.85
C GLY A 202 -27.84 -17.21 -45.41
N PHE A 203 -29.17 -17.22 -45.54
CA PHE A 203 -29.94 -16.06 -45.98
C PHE A 203 -29.87 -14.88 -44.99
N ASN A 204 -29.96 -15.14 -43.68
CA ASN A 204 -29.83 -14.10 -42.65
C ASN A 204 -28.45 -13.41 -42.68
N LEU A 205 -27.37 -14.20 -42.83
CA LEU A 205 -26.01 -13.69 -42.96
C LEU A 205 -25.81 -12.83 -44.22
N ILE A 206 -26.33 -13.28 -45.37
CA ILE A 206 -26.27 -12.51 -46.62
C ILE A 206 -27.07 -11.21 -46.50
N LEU A 207 -28.27 -11.24 -45.89
CA LEU A 207 -29.12 -10.07 -45.71
C LEU A 207 -28.54 -9.07 -44.69
N THR A 208 -27.87 -9.56 -43.64
CA THR A 208 -27.09 -8.75 -42.69
C THR A 208 -25.86 -8.13 -43.36
N SER A 209 -25.10 -8.90 -44.13
CA SER A 209 -23.95 -8.42 -44.92
C SER A 209 -24.36 -7.31 -45.90
N PHE A 210 -25.46 -7.50 -46.64
CA PHE A 210 -26.06 -6.48 -47.50
C PHE A 210 -26.46 -5.22 -46.70
N THR A 211 -27.11 -5.39 -45.55
CA THR A 211 -27.54 -4.28 -44.68
C THR A 211 -26.36 -3.43 -44.20
N PHE A 212 -25.27 -4.06 -43.74
CA PHE A 212 -24.07 -3.37 -43.26
C PHE A 212 -23.16 -2.87 -44.39
N SER A 213 -23.44 -3.24 -45.65
CA SER A 213 -22.87 -2.62 -46.86
C SER A 213 -23.57 -1.31 -47.24
N VAL A 214 -24.84 -1.13 -46.85
CA VAL A 214 -25.54 0.15 -46.94
C VAL A 214 -25.01 1.10 -45.87
N ARG A 215 -24.81 2.38 -46.23
CA ARG A 215 -24.20 3.40 -45.38
C ARG A 215 -24.94 3.53 -44.04
N THR A 216 -24.28 3.14 -42.96
CA THR A 216 -24.80 2.97 -41.60
C THR A 216 -25.53 4.18 -41.01
N ARG A 217 -25.18 5.41 -41.43
CA ARG A 217 -25.88 6.65 -41.05
C ARG A 217 -27.38 6.64 -41.37
N PHE A 218 -27.84 5.82 -42.32
CA PHE A 218 -29.27 5.60 -42.55
C PHE A 218 -29.90 4.61 -41.54
N LEU A 219 -29.14 3.61 -41.07
CA LEU A 219 -29.60 2.63 -40.08
C LEU A 219 -29.63 3.21 -38.67
N GLY A 220 -28.62 4.00 -38.30
CA GLY A 220 -28.47 4.67 -37.00
C GLY A 220 -27.87 3.77 -35.90
N ALA A 221 -26.99 4.34 -35.06
CA ALA A 221 -26.25 3.62 -34.01
C ALA A 221 -27.10 2.65 -33.17
N THR A 222 -28.29 3.03 -32.71
CA THR A 222 -29.14 2.19 -31.84
C THR A 222 -29.56 0.88 -32.50
N PHE A 223 -29.90 0.90 -33.79
CA PHE A 223 -30.23 -0.31 -34.54
C PHE A 223 -28.97 -1.16 -34.78
N VAL A 224 -27.86 -0.52 -35.17
CA VAL A 224 -26.58 -1.20 -35.43
C VAL A 224 -26.08 -1.92 -34.17
N ARG A 225 -26.16 -1.28 -33.00
CA ARG A 225 -25.87 -1.88 -31.68
C ARG A 225 -26.79 -3.07 -31.39
N PHE A 226 -28.10 -2.84 -31.35
CA PHE A 226 -29.06 -3.88 -30.95
C PHE A 226 -29.00 -5.10 -31.87
N TRP A 227 -28.89 -4.87 -33.19
CA TRP A 227 -28.75 -5.93 -34.18
C TRP A 227 -27.48 -6.75 -33.96
N SER A 228 -26.33 -6.09 -33.77
CA SER A 228 -25.07 -6.81 -33.62
C SER A 228 -24.95 -7.55 -32.29
N VAL A 229 -25.55 -7.03 -31.21
CA VAL A 229 -25.66 -7.74 -29.93
C VAL A 229 -26.56 -8.97 -30.07
N GLY A 230 -27.74 -8.82 -30.69
CA GLY A 230 -28.65 -9.95 -30.95
C GLY A 230 -28.03 -11.04 -31.82
N LEU A 231 -27.30 -10.66 -32.87
CA LEU A 231 -26.55 -11.59 -33.72
C LEU A 231 -25.43 -12.30 -32.95
N THR A 232 -24.69 -11.59 -32.08
CA THR A 232 -23.62 -12.19 -31.27
C THR A 232 -24.16 -13.17 -30.23
N ILE A 233 -25.30 -12.86 -29.60
CA ILE A 233 -25.97 -13.79 -28.67
C ILE A 233 -26.44 -15.04 -29.42
N CYS A 234 -27.04 -14.88 -30.60
CA CYS A 234 -27.47 -16.00 -31.45
C CYS A 234 -26.27 -16.87 -31.88
N ALA A 235 -25.18 -16.24 -32.34
CA ALA A 235 -23.96 -16.92 -32.76
C ALA A 235 -23.25 -17.64 -31.59
N ALA A 236 -23.22 -17.03 -30.39
CA ALA A 236 -22.68 -17.66 -29.20
C ALA A 236 -23.51 -18.87 -28.75
N PHE A 237 -24.85 -18.80 -28.83
CA PHE A 237 -25.73 -19.94 -28.56
C PHE A 237 -25.50 -21.08 -29.55
N ILE A 238 -25.48 -20.80 -30.86
CA ILE A 238 -25.26 -21.78 -31.93
C ILE A 238 -23.88 -22.44 -31.82
N CYS A 239 -22.83 -21.63 -31.60
CA CYS A 239 -21.47 -22.11 -31.38
C CYS A 239 -21.37 -23.00 -30.12
N CYS A 240 -22.00 -22.59 -29.00
CA CYS A 240 -22.05 -23.39 -27.78
C CYS A 240 -22.73 -24.75 -28.01
N CYS A 241 -23.90 -24.78 -28.66
CA CYS A 241 -24.62 -26.03 -28.98
C CYS A 241 -23.77 -26.97 -29.86
N SER A 242 -23.06 -26.42 -30.84
CA SER A 242 -22.26 -27.20 -31.79
C SER A 242 -20.94 -27.67 -31.20
N VAL A 243 -20.32 -26.90 -30.29
CA VAL A 243 -19.17 -27.34 -29.48
C VAL A 243 -19.59 -28.43 -28.49
N VAL A 244 -20.75 -28.31 -27.83
CA VAL A 244 -21.29 -29.38 -26.95
C VAL A 244 -21.48 -30.67 -27.75
N TYR A 245 -22.09 -30.60 -28.94
CA TYR A 245 -22.24 -31.74 -29.85
C TYR A 245 -20.89 -32.37 -30.26
N MET A 246 -19.90 -31.55 -30.66
CA MET A 246 -18.55 -32.03 -31.00
C MET A 246 -17.82 -32.69 -29.82
N VAL A 247 -18.10 -32.28 -28.59
CA VAL A 247 -17.51 -32.87 -27.37
C VAL A 247 -18.22 -34.16 -26.95
N GLU A 248 -19.53 -34.26 -27.17
CA GLU A 248 -20.32 -35.45 -26.81
C GLU A 248 -20.12 -36.60 -27.82
N GLU A 249 -20.25 -36.32 -29.14
CA GLU A 249 -20.11 -37.34 -30.20
C GLU A 249 -18.67 -37.56 -30.70
N LYS A 250 -17.74 -36.63 -30.38
CA LYS A 250 -16.32 -36.63 -30.83
C LYS A 250 -16.10 -36.52 -32.35
N GLU A 251 -17.15 -36.37 -33.16
CA GLU A 251 -17.05 -36.13 -34.61
C GLU A 251 -17.12 -34.64 -34.97
N ILE A 252 -16.35 -34.24 -35.98
CA ILE A 252 -16.31 -32.86 -36.51
C ILE A 252 -17.10 -32.80 -37.82
N THR A 253 -18.39 -32.44 -37.72
CA THR A 253 -19.22 -32.24 -38.93
C THR A 253 -18.93 -30.90 -39.59
N PHE A 254 -19.03 -30.84 -40.91
CA PHE A 254 -18.82 -29.59 -41.68
C PHE A 254 -19.79 -28.47 -41.27
N LYS A 255 -21.02 -28.83 -40.84
CA LYS A 255 -21.98 -27.90 -40.23
C LYS A 255 -21.42 -27.29 -38.93
N ALA A 256 -20.98 -28.12 -37.99
CA ALA A 256 -20.46 -27.64 -36.71
C ALA A 256 -19.27 -26.68 -36.87
N SER A 257 -18.39 -26.93 -37.87
CA SER A 257 -17.32 -26.00 -38.23
C SER A 257 -17.83 -24.63 -38.71
N LEU A 258 -18.92 -24.58 -39.49
CA LEU A 258 -19.55 -23.32 -39.92
C LEU A 258 -20.28 -22.62 -38.78
N ASP A 259 -20.96 -23.38 -37.91
CA ASP A 259 -21.62 -22.89 -36.68
C ASP A 259 -20.62 -22.24 -35.71
N VAL A 260 -19.41 -22.79 -35.58
CA VAL A 260 -18.32 -22.20 -34.77
C VAL A 260 -17.76 -20.92 -35.42
N LEU A 261 -17.60 -20.88 -36.75
CA LEU A 261 -17.14 -19.70 -37.49
C LEU A 261 -18.14 -18.53 -37.46
N LEU A 262 -19.39 -18.78 -37.09
CA LEU A 262 -20.43 -17.77 -36.89
C LEU A 262 -20.07 -16.77 -35.78
N LEU A 263 -19.44 -17.24 -34.70
CA LEU A 263 -19.11 -16.41 -33.53
C LEU A 263 -18.03 -15.36 -33.83
N PRO A 264 -16.87 -15.67 -34.46
CA PRO A 264 -15.95 -14.65 -34.98
C PRO A 264 -16.62 -13.62 -35.90
N GLY A 265 -17.49 -14.06 -36.81
CA GLY A 265 -18.20 -13.16 -37.74
C GLY A 265 -19.09 -12.14 -37.03
N ALA A 266 -19.82 -12.58 -36.00
CA ALA A 266 -20.65 -11.71 -35.18
C ALA A 266 -19.84 -10.81 -34.24
N LEU A 267 -18.72 -11.29 -33.69
CA LEU A 267 -17.82 -10.50 -32.84
C LEU A 267 -17.15 -9.35 -33.62
N ILE A 268 -16.76 -9.57 -34.88
CA ILE A 268 -16.20 -8.51 -35.75
C ILE A 268 -17.27 -7.44 -36.03
N LEU A 269 -18.53 -7.85 -36.26
CA LEU A 269 -19.66 -6.92 -36.37
C LEU A 269 -19.91 -6.15 -35.05
N LEU A 270 -19.77 -6.80 -33.89
CA LEU A 270 -19.99 -6.17 -32.59
C LEU A 270 -18.91 -5.14 -32.27
N LEU A 271 -17.63 -5.45 -32.54
CA LEU A 271 -16.53 -4.50 -32.42
C LEU A 271 -16.72 -3.30 -33.36
N TYR A 272 -17.23 -3.52 -34.57
CA TYR A 272 -17.62 -2.43 -35.48
C TYR A 272 -18.79 -1.61 -34.94
N ALA A 273 -19.85 -2.24 -34.42
CA ALA A 273 -21.01 -1.56 -33.87
C ALA A 273 -20.67 -0.70 -32.63
N ILE A 274 -19.82 -1.22 -31.74
CA ILE A 274 -19.29 -0.48 -30.60
C ILE A 274 -18.50 0.74 -31.09
N ARG A 275 -17.52 0.53 -31.99
CA ARG A 275 -16.67 1.63 -32.50
C ARG A 275 -17.46 2.70 -33.23
N HIS A 276 -18.32 2.32 -34.20
CA HIS A 276 -19.18 3.26 -34.91
C HIS A 276 -20.09 4.06 -33.96
N SER A 277 -20.58 3.44 -32.89
CA SER A 277 -21.41 4.16 -31.93
C SER A 277 -20.63 5.17 -31.08
N HIS A 278 -19.34 4.90 -30.82
CA HIS A 278 -18.42 5.85 -30.19
C HIS A 278 -18.09 7.04 -31.12
N ASP A 279 -18.21 6.85 -32.44
CA ASP A 279 -18.05 7.91 -33.44
C ASP A 279 -19.33 8.77 -33.64
N GLU A 280 -20.54 8.22 -33.40
CA GLU A 280 -21.81 8.98 -33.47
C GLU A 280 -22.20 9.65 -32.14
N GLU A 281 -21.96 9.03 -30.97
CA GLU A 281 -22.30 9.62 -29.67
C GLU A 281 -21.40 10.80 -29.25
N GLY A 282 -20.29 11.04 -29.96
CA GLY A 282 -19.45 12.22 -29.76
C GLY A 282 -20.11 13.55 -30.14
N TYR A 283 -21.30 13.54 -30.77
CA TYR A 283 -21.97 14.74 -31.28
C TYR A 283 -23.28 15.14 -30.59
N GLU A 284 -23.92 14.27 -29.80
CA GLU A 284 -25.19 14.59 -29.14
C GLU A 284 -25.24 14.17 -27.64
N THR A 285 -25.29 15.18 -26.78
CA THR A 285 -25.70 15.18 -25.35
C THR A 285 -24.84 14.50 -24.28
N ASN A 286 -24.40 15.33 -23.32
CA ASN A 286 -23.92 14.91 -22.00
C ASN A 286 -25.05 14.25 -21.17
N ALA A 287 -25.07 12.92 -21.03
CA ALA A 287 -25.59 12.22 -19.83
C ALA A 287 -25.37 10.70 -19.89
N ASN A 288 -24.37 10.18 -19.15
CA ASN A 288 -24.45 8.99 -18.27
C ASN A 288 -23.05 8.49 -17.89
N ALA A 289 -22.69 8.58 -16.61
CA ALA A 289 -21.42 8.10 -16.09
C ALA A 289 -21.49 6.59 -15.79
N LEU A 290 -20.97 5.75 -16.70
CA LEU A 290 -20.72 4.33 -16.41
C LEU A 290 -19.32 3.86 -16.82
N TYR A 291 -18.81 4.31 -17.97
CA TYR A 291 -17.41 4.12 -18.39
C TYR A 291 -16.91 5.36 -19.15
N LYS A 292 -15.91 6.06 -18.61
CA LYS A 292 -15.15 7.11 -19.32
C LYS A 292 -13.65 6.79 -19.26
N PRO A 293 -13.06 6.18 -20.29
CA PRO A 293 -11.61 6.09 -20.39
C PRO A 293 -11.04 7.45 -20.77
N LEU A 294 -10.19 8.05 -19.93
CA LEU A 294 -9.40 9.21 -20.34
C LEU A 294 -8.23 8.73 -21.20
N ASN A 295 -8.31 8.98 -22.49
CA ASN A 295 -7.15 9.07 -23.37
C ASN A 295 -6.79 10.56 -23.45
N THR A 296 -5.90 11.03 -22.57
CA THR A 296 -5.34 12.38 -22.60
C THR A 296 -4.19 12.45 -23.59
N GLU A 297 -4.51 12.60 -24.87
CA GLU A 297 -3.56 13.06 -25.89
C GLU A 297 -4.21 14.20 -26.68
N LYS A 298 -3.55 15.37 -26.66
CA LYS A 298 -3.97 16.62 -27.33
C LYS A 298 -5.23 17.25 -26.75
N ASP A 299 -5.04 18.10 -25.75
CA ASP A 299 -4.76 19.49 -26.11
C ASP A 299 -3.48 19.96 -25.41
N HIS A 300 -2.87 21.01 -25.95
CA HIS A 300 -1.72 21.69 -25.37
C HIS A 300 -2.13 23.13 -25.07
N ASP A 301 -1.58 23.68 -24.00
CA ASP A 301 -1.73 25.06 -23.53
C ASP A 301 -3.06 25.39 -22.80
N THR A 302 -2.98 26.37 -21.89
CA THR A 302 -4.05 26.90 -21.00
C THR A 302 -4.51 26.05 -19.79
N ALA A 303 -3.70 26.13 -18.73
CA ALA A 303 -4.10 26.47 -17.35
C ALA A 303 -4.70 25.43 -16.37
N ASP A 304 -4.41 25.73 -15.10
CA ASP A 304 -4.93 25.25 -13.81
C ASP A 304 -4.76 23.79 -13.35
N SER A 305 -4.34 23.70 -12.08
CA SER A 305 -4.00 22.48 -11.36
C SER A 305 -5.23 21.81 -10.73
N GLU A 306 -6.05 21.13 -11.55
CA GLU A 306 -6.98 20.12 -11.03
C GLU A 306 -6.19 18.95 -10.42
N ILE A 307 -6.03 18.96 -9.09
CA ILE A 307 -5.34 17.90 -8.35
C ILE A 307 -6.03 16.55 -8.62
N HIS A 308 -5.27 15.61 -9.22
CA HIS A 308 -5.77 14.27 -9.52
C HIS A 308 -5.99 13.44 -8.25
N VAL A 309 -7.18 13.59 -7.67
CA VAL A 309 -7.73 12.71 -6.64
C VAL A 309 -7.74 11.27 -7.15
N THR A 310 -7.29 10.31 -6.32
CA THR A 310 -7.26 8.87 -6.65
C THR A 310 -8.49 8.39 -7.41
N PRO A 311 -8.32 7.78 -8.61
CA PRO A 311 -9.43 7.22 -9.39
C PRO A 311 -10.28 6.19 -8.62
N PHE A 312 -9.71 5.56 -7.59
CA PHE A 312 -10.41 4.70 -6.62
C PHE A 312 -11.68 5.34 -6.04
N ALA A 313 -11.66 6.63 -5.67
CA ALA A 313 -12.80 7.32 -5.07
C ALA A 313 -14.00 7.46 -6.02
N LYS A 314 -13.72 7.53 -7.32
CA LYS A 314 -14.71 7.67 -8.40
C LYS A 314 -14.93 6.35 -9.15
N ALA A 315 -14.35 5.24 -8.68
CA ALA A 315 -14.41 3.94 -9.33
C ALA A 315 -15.68 3.16 -8.93
N GLY A 316 -16.46 2.73 -9.93
CA GLY A 316 -17.55 1.78 -9.72
C GLY A 316 -17.07 0.42 -9.20
N PHE A 317 -17.94 -0.31 -8.51
CA PHE A 317 -17.66 -1.57 -7.79
C PHE A 317 -16.74 -2.56 -8.54
N PHE A 318 -16.99 -2.81 -9.84
CA PHE A 318 -16.15 -3.71 -10.64
C PHE A 318 -14.72 -3.19 -10.85
N SER A 319 -14.54 -1.88 -11.02
CA SER A 319 -13.22 -1.27 -11.18
C SER A 319 -12.42 -1.34 -9.87
N VAL A 320 -13.08 -1.10 -8.73
CA VAL A 320 -12.51 -1.31 -7.38
C VAL A 320 -12.08 -2.77 -7.19
N MET A 321 -12.99 -3.73 -7.43
CA MET A 321 -12.76 -5.15 -7.18
C MET A 321 -11.69 -5.78 -8.10
N SER A 322 -11.47 -5.22 -9.29
CA SER A 322 -10.46 -5.70 -10.26
C SER A 322 -9.20 -4.85 -10.33
N PHE A 323 -9.09 -3.81 -9.49
CA PHE A 323 -8.02 -2.80 -9.51
C PHE A 323 -7.86 -2.07 -10.86
N TRP A 324 -8.86 -2.11 -11.74
CA TRP A 324 -8.80 -1.53 -13.09
C TRP A 324 -8.56 -0.02 -13.10
N TRP A 325 -8.92 0.66 -12.01
CA TRP A 325 -8.65 2.08 -11.78
C TRP A 325 -7.14 2.43 -11.77
N LEU A 326 -6.26 1.45 -11.57
CA LEU A 326 -4.79 1.61 -11.58
C LEU A 326 -4.19 1.54 -12.99
N ASN A 327 -4.91 0.97 -13.97
CA ASN A 327 -4.41 0.79 -15.34
C ASN A 327 -3.90 2.07 -16.03
N PRO A 328 -4.51 3.27 -15.85
CA PRO A 328 -3.97 4.50 -16.41
C PRO A 328 -2.58 4.86 -15.87
N LEU A 329 -2.35 4.69 -14.56
CA LEU A 329 -1.06 4.95 -13.92
C LEU A 329 -0.01 3.92 -14.34
N MET A 330 -0.40 2.64 -14.44
CA MET A 330 0.47 1.58 -14.97
C MET A 330 0.84 1.81 -16.45
N LYS A 331 -0.10 2.30 -17.28
CA LYS A 331 0.17 2.68 -18.67
C LYS A 331 1.15 3.85 -18.72
N MET A 332 0.90 4.90 -17.94
CA MET A 332 1.77 6.06 -17.88
C MET A 332 3.19 5.68 -17.43
N GLY A 333 3.33 4.80 -16.43
CA GLY A 333 4.61 4.27 -15.94
C GLY A 333 5.30 3.27 -16.88
N TYR A 334 4.64 2.85 -17.96
CA TYR A 334 5.23 2.07 -19.06
C TYR A 334 5.64 3.00 -20.22
N GLU A 335 4.93 4.10 -20.44
CA GLU A 335 5.20 5.09 -21.49
C GLU A 335 6.28 6.10 -21.09
N LYS A 336 6.41 6.42 -19.80
CA LYS A 336 7.48 7.23 -19.20
C LYS A 336 7.83 6.74 -17.79
N PRO A 337 9.00 7.09 -17.22
CA PRO A 337 9.19 7.06 -15.77
C PRO A 337 8.11 7.91 -15.08
N LEU A 338 7.55 7.43 -13.97
CA LEU A 338 6.63 8.23 -13.15
C LEU A 338 7.43 9.24 -12.30
N GLU A 339 6.94 10.46 -12.26
CA GLU A 339 7.36 11.51 -11.32
C GLU A 339 6.30 11.65 -10.22
N ASP A 340 6.63 12.24 -9.06
CA ASP A 340 5.69 12.34 -7.92
C ASP A 340 4.40 13.10 -8.27
N LYS A 341 4.47 14.01 -9.26
CA LYS A 341 3.31 14.74 -9.81
C LYS A 341 2.31 13.87 -10.58
N ASP A 342 2.74 12.69 -11.04
CA ASP A 342 1.89 11.73 -11.76
C ASP A 342 1.11 10.81 -10.80
N ILE A 343 1.50 10.76 -9.51
CA ILE A 343 0.91 9.88 -8.50
C ILE A 343 -0.37 10.52 -7.95
N PRO A 344 -1.56 9.90 -8.11
CA PRO A 344 -2.81 10.50 -7.63
C PRO A 344 -2.85 10.66 -6.12
N ARG A 345 -3.18 11.87 -5.62
CA ARG A 345 -3.30 12.17 -4.18
C ARG A 345 -4.53 11.49 -3.56
N SER A 346 -4.49 11.28 -2.25
CA SER A 346 -5.50 10.55 -1.46
C SER A 346 -6.94 11.01 -1.76
N SER A 347 -7.90 10.07 -1.67
CA SER A 347 -9.34 10.35 -1.84
C SER A 347 -9.90 11.34 -0.82
N THR A 348 -9.27 11.40 0.35
CA THR A 348 -9.56 12.32 1.44
C THR A 348 -8.23 12.79 2.01
N GLU A 349 -8.05 14.10 2.09
CA GLU A 349 -6.94 14.69 2.81
C GLU A 349 -7.40 14.90 4.26
N PRO A 350 -6.61 14.50 5.27
CA PRO A 350 -6.94 14.76 6.65
C PRO A 350 -6.39 16.13 7.04
N LEU A 351 -7.28 17.08 7.34
CA LEU A 351 -6.90 18.28 8.05
C LEU A 351 -6.50 17.87 9.46
N MET A 352 -5.21 18.01 9.77
CA MET A 352 -4.65 17.78 11.10
C MET A 352 -4.18 19.10 11.69
N SER A 353 -4.72 19.43 12.86
CA SER A 353 -4.21 20.45 13.77
C SER A 353 -4.03 19.80 15.14
N ASP A 354 -3.09 20.32 15.93
CA ASP A 354 -2.94 19.95 17.35
C ASP A 354 -2.75 18.43 17.60
N GLY A 355 -2.22 17.72 16.59
CA GLY A 355 -1.98 16.27 16.60
C GLY A 355 -3.21 15.39 16.32
N GLU A 356 -4.42 15.97 16.33
CA GLU A 356 -5.68 15.30 16.01
C GLU A 356 -6.11 15.52 14.55
N ILE A 357 -7.24 14.92 14.16
CA ILE A 357 -7.78 14.96 12.79
C ILE A 357 -9.14 15.64 12.85
N ILE A 358 -9.16 16.96 12.66
CA ILE A 358 -10.38 17.77 12.74
C ILE A 358 -11.41 17.29 11.71
N GLN A 359 -10.98 17.10 10.46
CA GLN A 359 -11.86 16.68 9.37
C GLN A 359 -11.10 15.86 8.33
N SER A 360 -11.77 14.89 7.73
CA SER A 360 -11.25 14.17 6.56
C SER A 360 -12.32 14.11 5.48
N ALA A 361 -12.14 14.92 4.44
CA ALA A 361 -13.07 15.06 3.33
C ALA A 361 -12.27 15.23 2.01
N PRO A 362 -12.92 15.19 0.84
CA PRO A 362 -12.30 15.58 -0.41
C PRO A 362 -11.77 17.03 -0.36
N TYR A 363 -10.63 17.30 -1.00
CA TYR A 363 -10.00 18.62 -1.08
C TYR A 363 -10.97 19.75 -1.48
N GLN A 364 -11.90 19.51 -2.42
CA GLN A 364 -12.91 20.49 -2.84
C GLN A 364 -13.97 20.77 -1.77
N ASP A 365 -14.32 19.77 -0.93
CA ASP A 365 -15.27 19.96 0.18
C ASP A 365 -14.59 20.66 1.36
N LEU A 366 -13.31 20.37 1.63
CA LEU A 366 -12.51 21.12 2.61
C LEU A 366 -12.36 22.59 2.21
N LEU A 367 -11.96 22.87 0.95
CA LEU A 367 -11.87 24.23 0.41
C LEU A 367 -13.21 24.99 0.43
N ALA A 368 -14.34 24.30 0.38
CA ALA A 368 -15.66 24.93 0.39
C ALA A 368 -16.28 25.06 1.79
N CYS A 369 -15.66 24.48 2.83
CA CYS A 369 -16.22 24.42 4.20
C CYS A 369 -15.25 24.82 5.32
N CYS A 370 -13.95 24.99 5.03
CA CYS A 370 -12.91 25.29 6.02
C CYS A 370 -11.96 26.37 5.49
N GLU A 371 -12.10 27.57 6.05
CA GLU A 371 -11.33 28.78 5.70
C GLU A 371 -9.83 28.58 5.98
N GLU A 372 -9.50 27.97 7.12
CA GLU A 372 -8.13 27.61 7.53
C GLU A 372 -7.40 26.71 6.51
N PHE A 373 -8.12 25.73 5.92
CA PHE A 373 -7.56 24.87 4.88
C PHE A 373 -7.38 25.62 3.55
N GLN A 374 -8.27 26.57 3.24
CA GLN A 374 -8.17 27.40 2.05
C GLN A 374 -6.93 28.29 2.08
N ASP A 375 -6.63 28.92 3.22
CA ASP A 375 -5.43 29.74 3.39
C ASP A 375 -4.14 28.90 3.34
N LEU A 376 -4.11 27.74 3.99
CA LEU A 376 -3.00 26.79 3.93
C LEU A 376 -2.72 26.32 2.48
N VAL A 377 -3.77 26.06 1.70
CA VAL A 377 -3.68 25.63 0.30
C VAL A 377 -3.20 26.75 -0.62
N ASN A 378 -3.63 28.00 -0.38
CA ASN A 378 -3.18 29.16 -1.14
C ASN A 378 -1.66 29.37 -0.94
N ALA A 379 -1.20 29.39 0.31
CA ALA A 379 0.23 29.51 0.64
C ALA A 379 1.10 28.39 0.02
N HIS A 380 0.54 27.18 -0.13
CA HIS A 380 1.21 26.06 -0.81
C HIS A 380 1.23 26.17 -2.34
N LYS A 381 0.25 26.85 -2.96
CA LYS A 381 0.26 27.12 -4.40
C LYS A 381 1.30 28.17 -4.77
N ASP A 382 1.39 29.25 -4.00
CA ASP A 382 2.31 30.35 -4.27
C ASP A 382 3.79 29.91 -4.16
N THR A 383 4.09 28.96 -3.28
CA THR A 383 5.44 28.37 -3.15
C THR A 383 5.84 27.38 -4.25
N ILE A 384 4.89 26.84 -5.04
CA ILE A 384 5.18 25.85 -6.11
C ILE A 384 5.41 26.53 -7.48
N GLY A 385 5.02 27.79 -7.65
CA GLY A 385 5.00 28.47 -8.96
C GLY A 385 6.36 28.79 -9.60
N VAL A 386 7.50 28.56 -8.93
CA VAL A 386 8.80 29.19 -9.30
C VAL A 386 10.00 28.23 -9.37
N SER A 387 9.80 26.93 -9.60
CA SER A 387 10.90 25.94 -9.64
C SER A 387 10.99 25.16 -10.97
N ASP A 388 11.53 25.80 -12.02
CA ASP A 388 11.85 25.12 -13.29
C ASP A 388 13.24 25.53 -13.83
N ILE A 389 14.30 25.14 -13.11
CA ILE A 389 15.70 25.44 -13.44
C ILE A 389 16.53 24.15 -13.51
N ASN A 390 16.59 23.55 -14.70
CA ASN A 390 17.62 22.58 -15.09
C ASN A 390 18.62 23.26 -16.04
N ASN A 391 19.84 23.61 -15.57
CA ASN A 391 21.10 23.67 -16.36
C ASN A 391 22.27 24.38 -15.62
N MET A 392 23.29 23.63 -15.17
CA MET A 392 24.72 24.04 -15.18
C MET A 392 25.62 22.82 -14.84
N PRO A 393 26.93 22.80 -15.20
CA PRO A 393 27.66 21.55 -15.42
C PRO A 393 28.53 21.06 -14.25
N LEU A 394 28.69 19.74 -14.20
CA LEU A 394 29.55 19.01 -13.26
C LEU A 394 31.05 19.31 -13.49
N HIS A 395 31.68 20.05 -12.58
CA HIS A 395 33.13 20.30 -12.65
C HIS A 395 33.96 19.11 -12.14
N ARG A 396 34.89 18.63 -12.97
CA ARG A 396 35.75 17.47 -12.68
C ARG A 396 36.91 17.84 -11.75
N ALA A 397 36.87 17.39 -10.50
CA ALA A 397 38.04 17.35 -9.61
C ALA A 397 39.09 16.34 -10.12
N LYS A 398 40.34 16.51 -9.69
CA LYS A 398 41.53 15.87 -10.27
C LYS A 398 42.21 14.97 -9.24
N GLU A 399 42.44 13.71 -9.59
CA GLU A 399 43.20 12.77 -8.74
C GLU A 399 44.65 13.26 -8.55
N ILE A 400 45.16 13.17 -7.33
CA ILE A 400 46.57 13.33 -6.97
C ILE A 400 46.95 12.10 -6.14
N SER A 401 48.09 11.47 -6.44
CA SER A 401 48.56 10.26 -5.75
C SER A 401 49.92 10.45 -5.09
N THR A 402 49.98 10.09 -3.81
CA THR A 402 51.17 9.79 -2.99
C THR A 402 50.63 8.96 -1.83
N LYS A 403 50.96 7.66 -1.70
CA LYS A 403 52.24 6.99 -1.41
C LYS A 403 52.24 6.54 0.05
N GLU A 404 52.42 5.24 0.26
CA GLU A 404 52.54 4.61 1.58
C GLU A 404 53.87 4.98 2.26
N THR A 405 53.84 5.06 3.60
CA THR A 405 55.02 4.93 4.48
C THR A 405 54.58 4.26 5.77
N ASP A 406 55.30 3.21 6.18
CA ASP A 406 54.98 2.41 7.37
C ASP A 406 55.40 3.04 8.70
N ASP A 407 54.79 2.48 9.77
CA ASP A 407 55.40 2.06 11.03
C ASP A 407 55.53 3.00 12.26
N ILE A 408 55.18 2.41 13.42
CA ILE A 408 55.68 2.68 14.79
C ILE A 408 55.28 4.05 15.42
N HIS A 409 54.68 4.16 16.62
CA HIS A 409 54.73 3.31 17.82
C HIS A 409 53.43 3.41 18.68
N GLY A 410 53.12 2.40 19.49
CA GLY A 410 51.91 2.40 20.33
C GLY A 410 52.07 3.07 21.69
N SER A 411 51.01 3.70 22.21
CA SER A 411 50.92 4.14 23.61
C SER A 411 49.76 3.44 24.36
N ARG A 412 49.94 3.21 25.66
CA ARG A 412 49.12 2.29 26.45
C ARG A 412 47.95 3.03 27.11
N TYR A 413 46.78 3.01 26.46
CA TYR A 413 45.56 3.55 27.08
C TYR A 413 45.25 2.84 28.40
N ARG A 414 44.97 3.65 29.42
CA ARG A 414 44.68 3.22 30.79
C ARG A 414 43.17 3.16 30.92
N GLU A 415 42.60 1.98 31.21
CA GLU A 415 41.14 1.85 31.37
C GLU A 415 40.64 2.84 32.43
N SER A 416 39.67 3.67 32.04
CA SER A 416 38.95 4.55 32.96
C SER A 416 38.01 3.72 33.82
N VAL A 417 37.95 4.04 35.12
CA VAL A 417 37.02 3.41 36.05
C VAL A 417 35.60 3.70 35.58
N LYS A 418 34.79 2.64 35.41
CA LYS A 418 33.38 2.78 35.01
C LYS A 418 32.64 3.56 36.10
N PRO A 419 31.95 4.67 35.78
CA PRO A 419 31.18 5.44 36.75
C PRO A 419 29.99 4.63 37.28
N SER A 420 29.40 5.05 38.40
CA SER A 420 28.28 4.33 39.02
C SER A 420 27.00 4.50 38.19
N GLN A 421 26.00 3.64 38.42
CA GLN A 421 24.70 3.75 37.74
C GLN A 421 23.93 5.04 38.05
N ALA A 422 24.27 5.78 39.12
CA ALA A 422 23.65 7.08 39.43
C ALA A 422 24.23 8.23 38.58
N ASP A 423 25.50 8.10 38.17
CA ASP A 423 26.26 9.15 37.48
C ASP A 423 26.02 9.17 35.95
N GLN A 424 25.33 8.15 35.41
CA GLN A 424 25.04 8.07 33.98
C GLN A 424 23.81 8.93 33.62
N LEU A 425 24.04 10.00 32.84
CA LEU A 425 22.97 10.85 32.31
C LEU A 425 22.15 10.12 31.23
N ILE A 426 22.84 9.45 30.29
CA ILE A 426 22.21 8.66 29.23
C ILE A 426 21.61 7.40 29.84
N LYS A 427 20.28 7.30 29.85
CA LYS A 427 19.56 6.12 30.32
C LYS A 427 19.83 4.94 29.38
N ILE A 428 20.24 3.80 29.92
CA ILE A 428 20.40 2.55 29.17
C ILE A 428 19.04 2.15 28.58
N GLU A 429 19.00 1.65 27.33
CA GLU A 429 17.74 1.30 26.67
C GLU A 429 17.03 0.16 27.43
N GLU A 430 15.78 0.38 27.80
CA GLU A 430 14.99 -0.62 28.52
C GLU A 430 14.61 -1.79 27.60
N ARG A 431 14.82 -3.00 28.12
CA ARG A 431 14.59 -4.26 27.43
C ARG A 431 13.63 -5.07 28.28
N GLU A 432 12.41 -5.33 27.80
CA GLU A 432 11.48 -6.22 28.51
C GLU A 432 12.15 -7.59 28.71
N ILE A 433 12.03 -8.17 29.91
CA ILE A 433 12.69 -9.42 30.30
C ILE A 433 11.64 -10.52 30.40
N GLY A 434 11.87 -11.63 29.71
CA GLY A 434 10.96 -12.79 29.68
C GLY A 434 9.89 -12.70 28.59
N ASP A 435 8.91 -13.61 28.65
CA ASP A 435 7.85 -13.70 27.63
C ASP A 435 6.60 -12.88 28.02
N THR A 436 6.36 -11.79 27.29
CA THR A 436 5.16 -10.94 27.41
C THR A 436 3.92 -11.53 26.72
N GLY A 437 4.06 -12.73 26.13
CA GLY A 437 2.95 -13.57 25.69
C GLY A 437 2.14 -12.93 24.57
N LEU A 438 0.90 -12.56 24.87
CA LEU A 438 -0.02 -11.93 23.92
C LEU A 438 -0.10 -10.40 24.05
N LYS A 439 0.55 -9.78 25.05
CA LYS A 439 0.48 -8.32 25.30
C LYS A 439 0.77 -7.47 24.04
N PRO A 440 1.87 -7.69 23.27
CA PRO A 440 2.15 -6.87 22.08
C PRO A 440 1.12 -7.04 20.95
N TYR A 441 0.54 -8.24 20.81
CA TYR A 441 -0.52 -8.51 19.83
C TYR A 441 -1.85 -7.84 20.22
N THR A 442 -2.21 -7.91 21.50
CA THR A 442 -3.42 -7.26 22.04
C THR A 442 -3.32 -5.75 21.90
N LEU A 443 -2.13 -5.16 22.14
CA LEU A 443 -1.86 -3.76 21.90
C LEU A 443 -2.09 -3.38 20.43
N TYR A 444 -1.42 -4.06 19.49
CA TYR A 444 -1.53 -3.78 18.06
C TYR A 444 -3.00 -3.84 17.58
N LEU A 445 -3.74 -4.87 17.97
CA LEU A 445 -5.14 -5.05 17.57
C LEU A 445 -6.13 -4.12 18.29
N ARG A 446 -5.77 -3.53 19.44
CA ARG A 446 -6.61 -2.57 20.17
C ARG A 446 -6.72 -1.22 19.46
N GLN A 447 -5.70 -0.86 18.68
CA GLN A 447 -5.66 0.39 17.92
C GLN A 447 -6.81 0.48 16.92
N ASN A 448 -7.46 1.65 16.85
CA ASN A 448 -8.52 2.02 15.90
C ASN A 448 -9.34 0.86 15.30
N LYS A 449 -10.14 0.16 16.13
CA LYS A 449 -11.03 -0.95 15.74
C LYS A 449 -10.31 -2.17 15.11
N GLY A 450 -9.00 -2.32 15.24
CA GLY A 450 -8.20 -3.39 14.62
C GLY A 450 -8.73 -4.81 14.85
N PHE A 451 -9.18 -5.12 16.07
CA PHE A 451 -9.87 -6.39 16.39
C PHE A 451 -11.07 -6.72 15.48
N LEU A 452 -11.81 -5.71 15.00
CA LEU A 452 -12.94 -5.92 14.09
C LEU A 452 -12.45 -6.28 12.68
N TYR A 453 -11.49 -5.55 12.13
CA TYR A 453 -10.93 -5.85 10.81
C TYR A 453 -10.16 -7.18 10.78
N ALA A 454 -9.43 -7.48 11.85
CA ALA A 454 -8.81 -8.78 12.05
C ALA A 454 -9.87 -9.89 12.10
N SER A 455 -10.92 -9.76 12.94
CA SER A 455 -11.97 -10.80 13.04
C SER A 455 -12.70 -11.04 11.71
N LEU A 456 -13.01 -9.98 10.96
CA LEU A 456 -13.59 -10.06 9.62
C LEU A 456 -12.66 -10.77 8.62
N ALA A 457 -11.35 -10.50 8.66
CA ALA A 457 -10.36 -11.22 7.86
C ALA A 457 -10.28 -12.71 8.23
N ILE A 458 -10.39 -13.08 9.52
CA ILE A 458 -10.42 -14.50 9.95
C ILE A 458 -11.67 -15.19 9.39
N ILE A 459 -12.85 -14.58 9.56
CA ILE A 459 -14.13 -15.13 9.08
C ILE A 459 -14.10 -15.32 7.56
N SER A 460 -13.61 -14.32 6.82
CA SER A 460 -13.51 -14.39 5.36
C SER A 460 -12.52 -15.47 4.89
N GLN A 461 -11.39 -15.67 5.60
CA GLN A 461 -10.48 -16.80 5.35
C GLN A 461 -11.12 -18.16 5.63
N ILE A 462 -11.90 -18.29 6.71
CA ILE A 462 -12.60 -19.55 7.05
C ILE A 462 -13.62 -19.88 5.95
N ILE A 463 -14.41 -18.91 5.49
CA ILE A 463 -15.38 -19.12 4.40
C ILE A 463 -14.67 -19.50 3.09
N PHE A 464 -13.55 -18.84 2.75
CA PHE A 464 -12.71 -19.21 1.60
C PHE A 464 -12.23 -20.67 1.68
N ILE A 465 -11.68 -21.09 2.83
CA ILE A 465 -11.24 -22.46 3.07
C ILE A 465 -12.40 -23.46 2.94
N CYS A 466 -13.55 -23.19 3.56
CA CYS A 466 -14.73 -24.04 3.44
C CYS A 466 -15.21 -24.16 1.97
N GLY A 467 -15.10 -23.08 1.19
CA GLY A 467 -15.33 -23.11 -0.25
C GLY A 467 -14.35 -24.01 -0.99
N GLN A 468 -13.04 -23.91 -0.70
CA GLN A 468 -12.00 -24.74 -1.30
C GLN A 468 -12.15 -26.23 -0.94
N ILE A 469 -12.48 -26.56 0.33
CA ILE A 469 -12.81 -27.94 0.73
C ILE A 469 -14.03 -28.44 -0.07
N SER A 470 -15.11 -27.66 -0.12
CA SER A 470 -16.33 -28.03 -0.84
C SER A 470 -16.10 -28.25 -2.34
N GLN A 471 -15.28 -27.40 -2.96
CA GLN A 471 -14.88 -27.50 -4.37
C GLN A 471 -14.11 -28.79 -4.66
N ASN A 472 -13.14 -29.13 -3.80
CA ASN A 472 -12.33 -30.35 -3.93
C ASN A 472 -13.12 -31.63 -3.62
N SER A 473 -13.95 -31.62 -2.57
CA SER A 473 -14.83 -32.73 -2.21
C SER A 473 -15.91 -32.98 -3.29
N TRP A 474 -16.46 -31.93 -3.89
CA TRP A 474 -17.41 -32.07 -5.00
C TRP A 474 -16.78 -32.76 -6.22
N MET A 475 -15.55 -32.37 -6.58
CA MET A 475 -14.80 -33.02 -7.68
C MET A 475 -14.54 -34.50 -7.35
N ALA A 476 -13.95 -34.78 -6.18
CA ALA A 476 -13.60 -36.13 -5.76
C ALA A 476 -14.81 -37.09 -5.68
N ALA A 477 -15.96 -36.62 -5.20
CA ALA A 477 -17.16 -37.45 -5.05
C ALA A 477 -17.92 -37.73 -6.36
N ASN A 478 -17.69 -36.97 -7.43
CA ASN A 478 -18.49 -37.04 -8.65
C ASN A 478 -17.70 -37.36 -9.93
N VAL A 479 -16.36 -37.31 -9.92
CA VAL A 479 -15.55 -37.58 -11.12
C VAL A 479 -15.67 -39.02 -11.64
N GLU A 480 -15.93 -39.99 -10.75
CA GLU A 480 -16.16 -41.40 -11.11
C GLU A 480 -17.67 -41.76 -11.27
N ASN A 481 -18.58 -40.80 -11.07
CA ASN A 481 -20.02 -41.07 -10.99
C ASN A 481 -20.71 -40.91 -12.36
N PRO A 482 -21.14 -42.01 -13.03
CA PRO A 482 -21.73 -41.95 -14.37
C PRO A 482 -23.10 -41.26 -14.43
N SER A 483 -23.73 -40.92 -13.29
CA SER A 483 -24.97 -40.15 -13.25
C SER A 483 -24.76 -38.62 -13.37
N VAL A 484 -23.53 -38.14 -13.32
CA VAL A 484 -23.18 -36.71 -13.40
C VAL A 484 -22.44 -36.45 -14.71
N SER A 485 -23.02 -35.61 -15.57
CA SER A 485 -22.33 -35.22 -16.82
C SER A 485 -21.11 -34.35 -16.53
N THR A 486 -20.06 -34.53 -17.33
CA THR A 486 -18.79 -33.78 -17.21
C THR A 486 -19.01 -32.26 -17.23
N LEU A 487 -19.98 -31.79 -18.02
CA LEU A 487 -20.41 -30.39 -18.03
C LEU A 487 -20.93 -29.93 -16.66
N ARG A 488 -21.80 -30.72 -16.00
CA ARG A 488 -22.35 -30.40 -14.67
C ARG A 488 -21.26 -30.43 -13.58
N LEU A 489 -20.32 -31.37 -13.67
CA LEU A 489 -19.15 -31.45 -12.79
C LEU A 489 -18.32 -30.17 -12.84
N ILE A 490 -17.95 -29.73 -14.04
CA ILE A 490 -17.13 -28.53 -14.29
C ILE A 490 -17.87 -27.24 -13.89
N VAL A 491 -19.15 -27.09 -14.27
CA VAL A 491 -19.93 -25.88 -13.97
C VAL A 491 -20.06 -25.66 -12.46
N VAL A 492 -20.35 -26.70 -11.68
CA VAL A 492 -20.45 -26.58 -10.22
C VAL A 492 -19.08 -26.29 -9.57
N TYR A 493 -18.01 -26.93 -10.05
CA TYR A 493 -16.63 -26.66 -9.58
C TYR A 493 -16.22 -25.19 -9.81
N ILE A 494 -16.49 -24.64 -11.00
CA ILE A 494 -16.21 -23.23 -11.32
C ILE A 494 -17.07 -22.30 -10.46
N ALA A 495 -18.37 -22.59 -10.29
CA ALA A 495 -19.27 -21.75 -9.49
C ALA A 495 -18.82 -21.61 -8.03
N ILE A 496 -18.42 -22.72 -7.38
CA ILE A 496 -17.88 -22.69 -6.01
C ILE A 496 -16.58 -21.89 -5.97
N GLY A 497 -15.68 -22.11 -6.95
CA GLY A 497 -14.43 -21.36 -7.08
C GLY A 497 -14.63 -19.85 -7.15
N VAL A 498 -15.48 -19.38 -8.08
CA VAL A 498 -15.80 -17.94 -8.26
C VAL A 498 -16.42 -17.35 -6.99
N CYS A 499 -17.34 -18.05 -6.33
CA CYS A 499 -17.91 -17.59 -5.06
C CYS A 499 -16.85 -17.46 -3.96
N SER A 500 -15.89 -18.40 -3.89
CA SER A 500 -14.81 -18.36 -2.89
C SER A 500 -13.84 -17.18 -3.12
N MET A 501 -13.58 -16.79 -4.37
CA MET A 501 -12.69 -15.67 -4.70
C MET A 501 -13.14 -14.33 -4.12
N ILE A 502 -14.46 -14.11 -3.95
CA ILE A 502 -15.01 -12.89 -3.33
C ILE A 502 -14.51 -12.77 -1.88
N PHE A 503 -14.47 -13.87 -1.13
CA PHE A 503 -13.94 -13.91 0.24
C PHE A 503 -12.41 -13.75 0.28
N LEU A 504 -11.69 -14.25 -0.72
CA LEU A 504 -10.25 -14.03 -0.85
C LEU A 504 -9.91 -12.54 -1.00
N ILE A 505 -10.68 -11.79 -1.80
CA ILE A 505 -10.54 -10.34 -2.00
C ILE A 505 -11.01 -9.56 -0.77
N SER A 506 -12.15 -9.93 -0.19
CA SER A 506 -12.64 -9.34 1.07
C SER A 506 -11.58 -9.42 2.18
N ARG A 507 -10.92 -10.58 2.32
CA ARG A 507 -9.85 -10.80 3.30
C ARG A 507 -8.64 -9.90 3.08
N SER A 508 -8.15 -9.76 1.84
CA SER A 508 -6.98 -8.90 1.58
C SER A 508 -7.27 -7.43 1.83
N LEU A 509 -8.45 -6.94 1.44
CA LEU A 509 -8.90 -5.58 1.75
C LEU A 509 -8.98 -5.33 3.27
N CYS A 510 -9.51 -6.28 4.04
CA CYS A 510 -9.59 -6.15 5.51
C CYS A 510 -8.21 -6.04 6.17
N ILE A 511 -7.19 -6.75 5.67
CA ILE A 511 -5.82 -6.68 6.20
C ILE A 511 -5.14 -5.35 5.85
N VAL A 512 -5.35 -4.83 4.63
CA VAL A 512 -4.81 -3.51 4.24
C VAL A 512 -5.43 -2.39 5.10
N VAL A 513 -6.75 -2.43 5.31
CA VAL A 513 -7.46 -1.47 6.17
C VAL A 513 -7.00 -1.58 7.64
N LEU A 514 -6.79 -2.81 8.15
CA LEU A 514 -6.21 -3.05 9.48
C LEU A 514 -4.83 -2.38 9.63
N GLY A 515 -3.92 -2.62 8.67
CA GLY A 515 -2.58 -2.04 8.67
C GLY A 515 -2.62 -0.52 8.67
N MET A 516 -3.33 0.08 7.71
CA MET A 516 -3.46 1.54 7.58
C MET A 516 -4.07 2.22 8.83
N GLN A 517 -5.13 1.64 9.40
CA GLN A 517 -5.79 2.23 10.58
C GLN A 517 -4.95 2.07 11.86
N THR A 518 -4.24 0.95 12.00
CA THR A 518 -3.32 0.72 13.13
C THR A 518 -2.10 1.62 13.03
N SER A 519 -1.44 1.66 11.87
CA SER A 519 -0.32 2.55 11.56
C SER A 519 -0.60 4.01 11.94
N ARG A 520 -1.68 4.58 11.39
CA ARG A 520 -2.08 5.97 11.66
C ARG A 520 -2.34 6.25 13.15
N SER A 521 -2.89 5.27 13.87
CA SER A 521 -3.17 5.37 15.31
C SER A 521 -1.89 5.29 16.15
N LEU A 522 -0.97 4.39 15.81
CA LEU A 522 0.35 4.27 16.45
C LEU A 522 1.21 5.52 16.19
N PHE A 523 1.25 6.01 14.95
CA PHE A 523 2.03 7.19 14.58
C PHE A 523 1.53 8.46 15.30
N SER A 524 0.22 8.72 15.31
CA SER A 524 -0.36 9.88 16.02
C SER A 524 -0.07 9.84 17.53
N GLN A 525 -0.23 8.67 18.18
CA GLN A 525 0.07 8.50 19.61
C GLN A 525 1.56 8.69 19.91
N LEU A 526 2.45 8.06 19.12
CA LEU A 526 3.90 8.21 19.24
C LEU A 526 4.36 9.66 19.03
N LEU A 527 3.81 10.35 18.02
CA LEU A 527 4.19 11.72 17.68
C LEU A 527 3.74 12.72 18.75
N ASN A 528 2.51 12.58 19.25
CA ASN A 528 1.99 13.39 20.36
C ASN A 528 2.79 13.15 21.66
N SER A 529 3.01 11.88 22.03
CA SER A 529 3.79 11.53 23.23
C SER A 529 5.25 11.99 23.15
N LEU A 530 5.85 12.08 21.96
CA LEU A 530 7.18 12.64 21.78
C LEU A 530 7.17 14.17 21.88
N PHE A 531 6.32 14.88 21.11
CA PHE A 531 6.30 16.35 21.15
C PHE A 531 5.91 16.92 22.52
N ARG A 532 5.10 16.18 23.30
CA ARG A 532 4.74 16.55 24.68
C ARG A 532 5.66 15.93 25.74
N ALA A 533 6.81 15.36 25.37
CA ALA A 533 7.79 14.85 26.33
C ALA A 533 8.64 16.01 26.93
N PRO A 534 8.88 16.05 28.25
CA PRO A 534 9.68 17.09 28.89
C PRO A 534 11.17 16.99 28.51
N MET A 535 11.90 18.10 28.58
CA MET A 535 13.32 18.19 28.17
C MET A 535 14.23 17.11 28.80
N CYS A 536 13.97 16.72 30.05
CA CYS A 536 14.74 15.67 30.72
C CYS A 536 14.65 14.27 30.05
N PHE A 537 13.61 14.01 29.25
CA PHE A 537 13.55 12.82 28.38
C PHE A 537 14.62 12.91 27.29
N TYR A 538 14.74 14.05 26.62
CA TYR A 538 15.71 14.29 25.55
C TYR A 538 17.15 14.32 26.09
N ASP A 539 17.41 14.99 27.23
CA ASP A 539 18.72 15.01 27.90
C ASP A 539 19.25 13.61 28.24
N SER A 540 18.35 12.65 28.50
CA SER A 540 18.69 11.27 28.89
C SER A 540 18.53 10.24 27.77
N THR A 541 18.01 10.63 26.60
CA THR A 541 17.65 9.75 25.49
C THR A 541 18.33 10.18 24.19
N PRO A 542 19.36 9.44 23.72
CA PRO A 542 20.09 9.79 22.50
C PRO A 542 19.19 9.86 21.26
N LEU A 543 19.39 10.89 20.43
CA LEU A 543 18.57 11.19 19.26
C LEU A 543 18.43 10.00 18.29
N GLY A 544 19.51 9.26 18.03
CA GLY A 544 19.48 8.07 17.17
C GLY A 544 18.60 6.93 17.71
N ARG A 545 18.35 6.87 19.03
CA ARG A 545 17.37 5.94 19.62
C ARG A 545 15.94 6.35 19.25
N VAL A 546 15.59 7.63 19.42
CA VAL A 546 14.28 8.19 18.99
C VAL A 546 14.09 8.00 17.48
N LEU A 547 15.09 8.36 16.68
CA LEU A 547 15.06 8.24 15.24
C LEU A 547 14.92 6.76 14.81
N SER A 548 15.54 5.80 15.52
CA SER A 548 15.38 4.37 15.24
C SER A 548 13.96 3.83 15.56
N ARG A 549 13.26 4.40 16.55
CA ARG A 549 11.85 4.08 16.86
C ARG A 549 10.94 4.59 15.74
N VAL A 550 11.03 5.89 15.45
CA VAL A 550 10.13 6.59 14.52
C VAL A 550 10.34 6.15 13.06
N SER A 551 11.56 5.76 12.67
CA SER A 551 11.82 5.20 11.34
C SER A 551 11.65 3.68 11.28
N SER A 552 12.55 2.93 11.92
CA SER A 552 12.68 1.49 11.65
C SER A 552 11.72 0.60 12.43
N ASP A 553 11.45 0.89 13.71
CA ASP A 553 10.50 0.06 14.47
C ASP A 553 9.06 0.33 13.98
N LEU A 554 8.73 1.59 13.68
CA LEU A 554 7.44 1.96 13.10
C LEU A 554 7.22 1.36 11.70
N SER A 555 8.19 1.46 10.78
CA SER A 555 8.06 0.88 9.43
C SER A 555 7.79 -0.62 9.42
N ILE A 556 8.34 -1.37 10.40
CA ILE A 556 8.03 -2.79 10.62
C ILE A 556 6.59 -2.98 11.12
N ALA A 557 6.10 -2.11 12.02
CA ALA A 557 4.71 -2.14 12.49
C ALA A 557 3.68 -1.78 11.39
N ASP A 558 4.05 -0.88 10.47
CA ASP A 558 3.21 -0.41 9.37
C ASP A 558 3.11 -1.42 8.22
N LEU A 559 4.24 -2.00 7.80
CA LEU A 559 4.35 -2.83 6.60
C LEU A 559 4.41 -4.33 6.94
N ASP A 560 5.40 -4.74 7.73
CA ASP A 560 5.69 -6.16 7.97
C ASP A 560 4.63 -6.84 8.84
N VAL A 561 4.28 -6.24 10.00
CA VAL A 561 3.35 -6.85 10.97
C VAL A 561 1.98 -7.22 10.37
N PRO A 562 1.27 -6.36 9.60
CA PRO A 562 -0.03 -6.76 9.03
C PRO A 562 0.09 -7.89 7.99
N PHE A 563 1.16 -7.93 7.19
CA PHE A 563 1.39 -9.04 6.25
C PHE A 563 1.80 -10.34 6.96
N PHE A 564 2.70 -10.30 7.95
CA PHE A 564 3.04 -11.49 8.73
C PHE A 564 1.87 -12.00 9.58
N PHE A 565 1.01 -11.11 10.09
CA PHE A 565 -0.24 -11.49 10.75
C PHE A 565 -1.15 -12.28 9.80
N MET A 566 -1.36 -11.75 8.58
CA MET A 566 -2.11 -12.41 7.52
C MET A 566 -1.50 -13.76 7.11
N PHE A 567 -0.19 -13.83 6.89
CA PHE A 567 0.49 -15.07 6.47
C PHE A 567 0.50 -16.14 7.56
N SER A 568 0.69 -15.75 8.82
CA SER A 568 0.60 -16.62 10.00
C SER A 568 -0.80 -17.22 10.14
N MET A 569 -1.83 -16.37 10.10
CA MET A 569 -3.23 -16.78 10.21
C MET A 569 -3.66 -17.68 9.05
N ASN A 570 -3.33 -17.31 7.81
CA ASN A 570 -3.63 -18.10 6.60
C ASN A 570 -2.98 -19.49 6.65
N ALA A 571 -1.68 -19.56 6.92
CA ALA A 571 -0.96 -20.83 6.98
C ALA A 571 -1.44 -21.72 8.14
N SER A 572 -1.76 -21.13 9.30
CA SER A 572 -2.32 -21.86 10.45
C SER A 572 -3.69 -22.46 10.13
N LEU A 573 -4.61 -21.67 9.56
CA LEU A 573 -5.95 -22.16 9.19
C LEU A 573 -5.87 -23.23 8.09
N ASN A 574 -4.98 -23.10 7.11
CA ASN A 574 -4.76 -24.13 6.09
C ASN A 574 -4.18 -25.42 6.69
N ALA A 575 -3.23 -25.34 7.64
CA ALA A 575 -2.69 -26.52 8.32
C ALA A 575 -3.76 -27.26 9.14
N TYR A 576 -4.59 -26.53 9.89
CA TYR A 576 -5.71 -27.13 10.64
C TYR A 576 -6.81 -27.68 9.71
N SER A 577 -7.11 -27.00 8.60
CA SER A 577 -8.00 -27.49 7.54
C SER A 577 -7.51 -28.81 6.95
N ASN A 578 -6.24 -28.87 6.55
CA ASN A 578 -5.66 -30.06 5.93
C ASN A 578 -5.58 -31.23 6.92
N LEU A 579 -5.31 -30.96 8.21
CA LEU A 579 -5.44 -31.96 9.28
C LEU A 579 -6.89 -32.44 9.45
N GLY A 580 -7.88 -31.54 9.40
CA GLY A 580 -9.30 -31.86 9.52
C GLY A 580 -9.84 -32.71 8.37
N VAL A 581 -9.48 -32.40 7.13
CA VAL A 581 -9.82 -33.23 5.96
C VAL A 581 -9.15 -34.61 6.08
N LEU A 582 -7.87 -34.66 6.47
CA LEU A 582 -7.16 -35.94 6.66
C LEU A 582 -7.75 -36.78 7.80
N ALA A 583 -8.23 -36.14 8.88
CA ALA A 583 -8.92 -36.82 9.97
C ALA A 583 -10.21 -37.53 9.52
N VAL A 584 -10.92 -36.98 8.55
CA VAL A 584 -12.14 -37.57 7.98
C VAL A 584 -11.82 -38.66 6.95
N VAL A 585 -10.84 -38.44 6.06
CA VAL A 585 -10.53 -39.35 4.96
C VAL A 585 -9.66 -40.55 5.41
N THR A 586 -8.68 -40.33 6.29
CA THR A 586 -7.78 -41.37 6.83
C THR A 586 -7.44 -41.09 8.30
N TRP A 587 -8.42 -41.24 9.19
CA TRP A 587 -8.29 -41.03 10.63
C TRP A 587 -7.09 -41.73 11.28
N GLN A 588 -6.60 -42.84 10.70
CA GLN A 588 -5.42 -43.57 11.16
C GLN A 588 -4.14 -42.72 11.17
N VAL A 589 -4.04 -41.71 10.29
CA VAL A 589 -2.85 -40.82 10.23
C VAL A 589 -2.76 -39.92 11.47
N LEU A 590 -3.84 -39.74 12.24
CA LEU A 590 -3.84 -38.98 13.49
C LEU A 590 -2.88 -39.57 14.55
N PHE A 591 -2.70 -40.90 14.58
CA PHE A 591 -1.72 -41.53 15.47
C PHE A 591 -0.28 -41.08 15.21
N VAL A 592 0.02 -40.64 13.98
CA VAL A 592 1.34 -40.16 13.57
C VAL A 592 1.40 -38.63 13.62
N SER A 593 0.35 -37.92 13.19
CA SER A 593 0.35 -36.45 13.16
C SER A 593 0.21 -35.80 14.53
N VAL A 594 -0.49 -36.41 15.50
CA VAL A 594 -0.66 -35.80 16.84
C VAL A 594 0.68 -35.74 17.63
N PRO A 595 1.48 -36.82 17.75
CA PRO A 595 2.81 -36.74 18.36
C PRO A 595 3.73 -35.74 17.65
N MET A 596 3.65 -35.68 16.31
CA MET A 596 4.41 -34.75 15.48
C MET A 596 4.08 -33.29 15.77
N ILE A 597 2.80 -32.94 15.89
CA ILE A 597 2.34 -31.59 16.23
C ILE A 597 2.80 -31.22 17.64
N ILE A 598 2.74 -32.14 18.60
CA ILE A 598 3.24 -31.92 19.98
C ILE A 598 4.75 -31.63 19.97
N LEU A 599 5.54 -32.44 19.24
CA LEU A 599 7.00 -32.24 19.15
C LEU A 599 7.35 -30.93 18.42
N ALA A 600 6.63 -30.60 17.34
CA ALA A 600 6.77 -29.35 16.61
C ALA A 600 6.52 -28.12 17.50
N ILE A 601 5.44 -28.13 18.31
CA ILE A 601 5.13 -27.04 19.26
C ILE A 601 6.19 -26.94 20.37
N ARG A 602 6.79 -28.06 20.81
CA ARG A 602 7.90 -28.04 21.78
C ARG A 602 9.16 -27.41 21.17
N LEU A 603 9.52 -27.77 19.94
CA LEU A 603 10.63 -27.17 19.20
C LEU A 603 10.41 -25.68 18.92
N GLN A 604 9.21 -25.29 18.52
CA GLN A 604 8.81 -23.89 18.30
C GLN A 604 8.97 -23.06 19.58
N ARG A 605 8.48 -23.54 20.73
CA ARG A 605 8.63 -22.82 22.02
C ARG A 605 10.10 -22.69 22.44
N TYR A 606 10.91 -23.73 22.20
CA TYR A 606 12.35 -23.69 22.47
C TYR A 606 13.07 -22.66 21.59
N TYR A 607 12.77 -22.61 20.29
CA TYR A 607 13.27 -21.56 19.38
C TYR A 607 12.83 -20.16 19.83
N LEU A 608 11.53 -19.95 20.11
CA LEU A 608 10.98 -18.62 20.42
C LEU A 608 11.60 -18.00 21.67
N ALA A 609 11.96 -18.81 22.67
CA ALA A 609 12.64 -18.33 23.87
C ALA A 609 14.00 -17.67 23.56
N SER A 610 14.76 -18.20 22.60
CA SER A 610 16.03 -17.62 22.15
C SER A 610 15.83 -16.51 21.10
N ALA A 611 14.95 -16.72 20.12
CA ALA A 611 14.74 -15.82 18.99
C ALA A 611 14.26 -14.42 19.45
N LYS A 612 13.28 -14.35 20.37
CA LYS A 612 12.81 -13.09 20.96
C LYS A 612 13.94 -12.31 21.62
N GLU A 613 14.79 -12.99 22.39
CA GLU A 613 15.92 -12.38 23.09
C GLU A 613 17.00 -11.86 22.14
N LEU A 614 17.28 -12.58 21.04
CA LEU A 614 18.17 -12.13 19.96
C LEU A 614 17.61 -10.91 19.21
N MET A 615 16.30 -10.88 18.93
CA MET A 615 15.67 -9.74 18.27
C MET A 615 15.62 -8.49 19.15
N ARG A 616 15.41 -8.63 20.46
CA ARG A 616 15.60 -7.54 21.43
C ARG A 616 17.04 -7.00 21.43
N ILE A 617 18.05 -7.87 21.36
CA ILE A 617 19.46 -7.43 21.27
C ILE A 617 19.72 -6.69 19.95
N ASN A 618 19.31 -7.27 18.81
CA ASN A 618 19.39 -6.67 17.48
C ASN A 618 18.78 -5.26 17.44
N GLY A 619 17.66 -5.05 18.12
CA GLY A 619 17.08 -3.72 18.29
C GLY A 619 18.04 -2.73 18.96
N THR A 620 18.55 -3.07 20.14
CA THR A 620 19.45 -2.19 20.92
C THR A 620 20.79 -1.94 20.21
N THR A 621 21.34 -2.92 19.48
CA THR A 621 22.57 -2.75 18.69
C THR A 621 22.36 -1.83 17.51
N LYS A 622 21.19 -1.91 16.85
CA LYS A 622 20.84 -1.02 15.73
C LYS A 622 20.69 0.44 16.19
N SER A 623 20.06 0.67 17.34
CA SER A 623 19.93 2.00 17.93
C SER A 623 21.29 2.58 18.36
N ALA A 624 22.21 1.76 18.86
CA ALA A 624 23.58 2.19 19.16
C ALA A 624 24.40 2.56 17.91
N LEU A 625 24.26 1.81 16.82
CA LEU A 625 24.87 2.13 15.52
C LEU A 625 24.32 3.45 14.95
N ALA A 626 23.00 3.66 15.06
CA ALA A 626 22.35 4.90 14.62
C ALA A 626 22.84 6.15 15.40
N ASN A 627 23.04 6.04 16.71
CA ASN A 627 23.63 7.11 17.53
C ASN A 627 25.04 7.49 17.02
N HIS A 628 25.93 6.50 16.91
CA HIS A 628 27.32 6.72 16.50
C HIS A 628 27.42 7.34 15.09
N LEU A 629 26.54 6.94 14.16
CA LEU A 629 26.46 7.56 12.83
C LEU A 629 25.97 9.02 12.90
N GLY A 630 24.95 9.32 13.70
CA GLY A 630 24.49 10.70 13.90
C GLY A 630 25.55 11.61 14.52
N GLU A 631 26.21 11.14 15.57
CA GLU A 631 27.36 11.80 16.22
C GLU A 631 28.52 12.02 15.22
N SER A 632 28.82 11.02 14.38
CA SER A 632 29.88 11.12 13.36
C SER A 632 29.55 12.09 12.23
N VAL A 633 28.26 12.23 11.85
CA VAL A 633 27.82 13.19 10.83
C VAL A 633 27.83 14.61 11.38
N SER A 634 27.30 14.83 12.58
CA SER A 634 27.34 16.14 13.26
C SER A 634 28.78 16.59 13.53
N GLY A 635 29.64 15.67 14.02
CA GLY A 635 31.05 15.91 14.29
C GLY A 635 31.97 15.88 13.05
N ALA A 636 31.45 15.71 11.83
CA ALA A 636 32.27 15.38 10.65
C ALA A 636 33.36 16.40 10.32
N ILE A 637 33.14 17.69 10.62
CA ILE A 637 34.16 18.75 10.44
C ILE A 637 35.28 18.56 11.47
N THR A 638 34.92 18.35 12.74
CA THR A 638 35.86 18.14 13.85
C THR A 638 36.70 16.87 13.64
N ILE A 639 36.09 15.76 13.21
CA ILE A 639 36.79 14.49 13.00
C ILE A 639 37.89 14.66 11.93
N ARG A 640 37.58 15.32 10.82
CA ARG A 640 38.54 15.65 9.75
C ARG A 640 39.61 16.64 10.19
N ALA A 641 39.24 17.64 11.00
CA ALA A 641 40.18 18.64 11.51
C ALA A 641 41.21 18.08 12.51
N PHE A 642 40.94 16.90 13.07
CA PHE A 642 41.86 16.16 13.94
C PHE A 642 42.46 14.90 13.27
N GLU A 643 42.16 14.62 12.00
CA GLU A 643 42.65 13.47 11.23
C GLU A 643 42.34 12.10 11.90
N GLU A 644 41.15 11.98 12.51
CA GLU A 644 40.72 10.82 13.31
C GLU A 644 39.67 9.94 12.61
N GLU A 645 39.49 10.08 11.28
CA GLU A 645 38.53 9.31 10.48
C GLU A 645 38.66 7.80 10.67
N ASP A 646 39.89 7.26 10.64
CA ASP A 646 40.13 5.82 10.75
C ASP A 646 39.67 5.26 12.11
N ARG A 647 39.78 6.03 13.19
CA ARG A 647 39.31 5.63 14.51
C ARG A 647 37.78 5.54 14.55
N PHE A 648 37.09 6.53 13.99
CA PHE A 648 35.63 6.51 13.89
C PHE A 648 35.15 5.43 12.90
N PHE A 649 35.86 5.20 11.80
CA PHE A 649 35.53 4.17 10.83
C PHE A 649 35.69 2.75 11.41
N ALA A 650 36.81 2.48 12.09
CA ALA A 650 37.03 1.22 12.81
C ALA A 650 35.97 0.98 13.90
N LYS A 651 35.58 2.03 14.65
CA LYS A 651 34.52 1.93 15.65
C LYS A 651 33.13 1.69 15.02
N ASN A 652 32.87 2.29 13.87
CA ASN A 652 31.64 2.04 13.12
C ASN A 652 31.58 0.58 12.61
N LEU A 653 32.69 0.01 12.14
CA LEU A 653 32.77 -1.41 11.77
C LEU A 653 32.49 -2.34 12.97
N GLU A 654 33.08 -2.06 14.15
CA GLU A 654 32.79 -2.82 15.38
C GLU A 654 31.29 -2.82 15.72
N LEU A 655 30.62 -1.68 15.56
CA LEU A 655 29.18 -1.55 15.81
C LEU A 655 28.32 -2.26 14.74
N VAL A 656 28.75 -2.24 13.47
CA VAL A 656 28.12 -3.00 12.38
C VAL A 656 28.22 -4.50 12.62
N ASP A 657 29.41 -5.02 12.94
CA ASP A 657 29.61 -6.45 13.25
C ASP A 657 28.81 -6.88 14.48
N ARG A 658 28.80 -6.05 15.54
CA ARG A 658 28.03 -6.32 16.76
C ARG A 658 26.53 -6.29 16.53
N ASN A 659 26.04 -5.59 15.50
CA ASN A 659 24.66 -5.64 15.06
C ASN A 659 24.35 -6.82 14.10
N ALA A 660 25.30 -7.18 13.24
CA ALA A 660 25.15 -8.29 12.29
C ALA A 660 25.10 -9.65 13.00
N GLY A 661 25.85 -9.84 14.09
CA GLY A 661 25.87 -11.08 14.87
C GLY A 661 24.48 -11.56 15.35
N PRO A 662 23.74 -10.77 16.13
CA PRO A 662 22.38 -11.11 16.58
C PRO A 662 21.41 -11.46 15.44
N TYR A 663 21.48 -10.72 14.32
CA TYR A 663 20.68 -11.00 13.13
C TYR A 663 21.06 -12.36 12.50
N PHE A 664 22.36 -12.61 12.30
CA PHE A 664 22.86 -13.88 11.75
C PHE A 664 22.50 -15.08 12.62
N TYR A 665 22.63 -14.98 13.94
CA TYR A 665 22.24 -16.06 14.84
C TYR A 665 20.72 -16.30 14.84
N ASN A 666 19.88 -15.27 14.65
CA ASN A 666 18.43 -15.46 14.51
C ASN A 666 18.06 -16.13 13.18
N PHE A 667 18.72 -15.76 12.09
CA PHE A 667 18.60 -16.45 10.80
C PHE A 667 18.99 -17.94 10.95
N ALA A 668 20.17 -18.22 11.50
CA ALA A 668 20.66 -19.58 11.73
C ALA A 668 19.75 -20.41 12.66
N ALA A 669 19.18 -19.80 13.71
CA ALA A 669 18.20 -20.45 14.58
C ALA A 669 16.88 -20.76 13.86
N THR A 670 16.48 -19.92 12.89
CA THR A 670 15.26 -20.10 12.11
C THR A 670 15.43 -21.24 11.11
N GLU A 671 16.55 -21.28 10.39
CA GLU A 671 16.91 -22.39 9.50
C GLU A 671 17.12 -23.70 10.28
N TRP A 672 17.69 -23.64 11.49
CA TRP A 672 17.78 -24.81 12.38
C TRP A 672 16.39 -25.38 12.73
N LEU A 673 15.42 -24.52 13.06
CA LEU A 673 14.05 -24.94 13.36
C LEU A 673 13.40 -25.59 12.12
N ILE A 674 13.50 -24.95 10.96
CA ILE A 674 12.95 -25.46 9.69
C ILE A 674 13.56 -26.82 9.37
N GLN A 675 14.89 -26.94 9.38
CA GLN A 675 15.59 -28.21 9.12
C GLN A 675 15.16 -29.31 10.10
N ARG A 676 14.96 -29.00 11.40
CA ARG A 676 14.46 -29.99 12.37
C ARG A 676 13.03 -30.44 12.06
N LEU A 677 12.13 -29.51 11.70
CA LEU A 677 10.75 -29.84 11.33
C LEU A 677 10.68 -30.67 10.05
N GLU A 678 11.47 -30.33 9.03
CA GLU A 678 11.52 -31.04 7.74
C GLU A 678 12.16 -32.43 7.85
N MET A 679 13.25 -32.60 8.62
CA MET A 679 13.81 -33.93 8.86
C MET A 679 12.84 -34.83 9.64
N MET A 680 12.16 -34.26 10.64
CA MET A 680 11.16 -34.95 11.45
C MET A 680 9.98 -35.43 10.59
N SER A 681 9.50 -34.61 9.65
CA SER A 681 8.40 -34.96 8.76
C SER A 681 8.81 -35.85 7.58
N ALA A 682 10.02 -35.69 7.04
CA ALA A 682 10.61 -36.60 6.06
C ALA A 682 10.78 -38.02 6.64
N ALA A 683 11.18 -38.14 7.92
CA ALA A 683 11.25 -39.43 8.61
C ALA A 683 9.86 -40.10 8.72
N VAL A 684 8.83 -39.33 9.07
CA VAL A 684 7.43 -39.81 9.11
C VAL A 684 6.90 -40.23 7.73
N LEU A 685 7.17 -39.46 6.68
CA LEU A 685 6.77 -39.79 5.30
C LEU A 685 7.52 -41.03 4.78
N SER A 686 8.80 -41.17 5.10
CA SER A 686 9.60 -42.35 4.75
C SER A 686 9.10 -43.60 5.47
N PHE A 687 8.78 -43.49 6.77
CA PHE A 687 8.23 -44.60 7.55
C PHE A 687 6.84 -45.02 7.05
N SER A 688 5.94 -44.06 6.74
CA SER A 688 4.61 -44.39 6.22
C SER A 688 4.67 -45.00 4.82
N ALA A 689 5.56 -44.53 3.94
CA ALA A 689 5.83 -45.14 2.64
C ALA A 689 6.37 -46.58 2.78
N PHE A 690 7.31 -46.81 3.70
CA PHE A 690 7.87 -48.13 3.98
C PHE A 690 6.80 -49.12 4.51
N VAL A 691 5.96 -48.68 5.45
CA VAL A 691 4.83 -49.49 5.95
C VAL A 691 3.83 -49.79 4.82
N MET A 692 3.51 -48.83 3.95
CA MET A 692 2.64 -49.06 2.79
C MET A 692 3.25 -49.99 1.74
N ALA A 693 4.57 -50.05 1.62
CA ALA A 693 5.27 -50.96 0.71
C ALA A 693 5.34 -52.42 1.22
N ILE A 694 5.19 -52.64 2.52
CA ILE A 694 5.20 -53.98 3.16
C ILE A 694 3.78 -54.58 3.25
N LEU A 695 2.75 -53.74 3.36
CA LEU A 695 1.37 -54.19 3.51
C LEU A 695 0.79 -54.78 2.21
N PRO A 696 -0.14 -55.76 2.28
CA PRO A 696 -0.73 -56.36 1.09
C PRO A 696 -1.43 -55.33 0.17
N PRO A 697 -1.31 -55.46 -1.16
CA PRO A 697 -1.97 -54.57 -2.10
C PRO A 697 -3.50 -54.62 -1.89
N GLY A 698 -4.11 -53.45 -1.75
CA GLY A 698 -5.53 -53.29 -1.41
C GLY A 698 -5.82 -52.93 0.05
N THR A 699 -4.83 -53.00 0.96
CA THR A 699 -5.03 -52.61 2.37
C THR A 699 -5.25 -51.09 2.54
N PHE A 700 -4.60 -50.28 1.71
CA PHE A 700 -4.71 -48.82 1.66
C PHE A 700 -4.57 -48.33 0.21
N SER A 701 -5.09 -47.15 -0.12
CA SER A 701 -4.80 -46.45 -1.39
C SER A 701 -3.51 -45.62 -1.25
N PRO A 702 -2.36 -46.05 -1.81
CA PRO A 702 -1.07 -45.48 -1.44
C PRO A 702 -0.89 -44.04 -1.93
N GLY A 703 -1.37 -43.76 -3.16
CA GLY A 703 -1.23 -42.45 -3.79
C GLY A 703 -1.97 -41.33 -3.06
N MET A 704 -3.16 -41.58 -2.52
CA MET A 704 -3.91 -40.58 -1.75
C MET A 704 -3.25 -40.29 -0.40
N ALA A 705 -2.85 -41.33 0.34
CA ALA A 705 -2.21 -41.17 1.65
C ALA A 705 -0.88 -40.38 1.57
N LEU A 706 -0.05 -40.68 0.56
CA LEU A 706 1.19 -39.92 0.30
C LEU A 706 0.91 -38.47 -0.11
N SER A 707 -0.05 -38.23 -1.01
CA SER A 707 -0.34 -36.88 -1.52
C SER A 707 -0.86 -35.94 -0.43
N TYR A 708 -1.80 -36.39 0.40
CA TYR A 708 -2.30 -35.57 1.52
C TYR A 708 -1.28 -35.45 2.65
N GLY A 709 -0.49 -36.49 2.93
CA GLY A 709 0.60 -36.43 3.92
C GLY A 709 1.67 -35.40 3.56
N LEU A 710 2.08 -35.33 2.29
CA LEU A 710 3.02 -34.33 1.80
C LEU A 710 2.45 -32.90 1.90
N SER A 711 1.19 -32.70 1.51
CA SER A 711 0.51 -31.40 1.60
C SER A 711 0.38 -30.91 3.05
N LEU A 712 0.02 -31.81 3.97
CA LEU A 712 -0.07 -31.52 5.41
C LEU A 712 1.30 -31.13 5.99
N ASN A 713 2.37 -31.82 5.63
CA ASN A 713 3.73 -31.49 6.04
C ASN A 713 4.10 -30.03 5.67
N THR A 714 4.05 -29.69 4.39
CA THR A 714 4.36 -28.34 3.89
C THR A 714 3.50 -27.27 4.56
N SER A 715 2.22 -27.57 4.81
CA SER A 715 1.30 -26.67 5.51
C SER A 715 1.74 -26.38 6.96
N PHE A 716 2.19 -27.41 7.71
CA PHE A 716 2.64 -27.24 9.09
C PHE A 716 3.98 -26.51 9.20
N VAL A 717 4.96 -26.81 8.34
CA VAL A 717 6.26 -26.11 8.33
C VAL A 717 6.05 -24.61 8.03
N LEU A 718 5.25 -24.29 7.01
CA LEU A 718 4.93 -22.90 6.65
C LEU A 718 4.14 -22.17 7.75
N SER A 719 3.22 -22.87 8.42
CA SER A 719 2.47 -22.33 9.58
C SER A 719 3.42 -21.92 10.71
N ILE A 720 4.33 -22.81 11.10
CA ILE A 720 5.28 -22.54 12.19
C ILE A 720 6.27 -21.44 11.78
N GLN A 721 6.78 -21.45 10.55
CA GLN A 721 7.67 -20.40 10.02
C GLN A 721 7.00 -19.01 10.11
N ASN A 722 5.75 -18.88 9.64
CA ASN A 722 5.05 -17.59 9.65
C ASN A 722 4.66 -17.13 11.06
N GLN A 723 4.31 -18.05 11.97
CA GLN A 723 4.09 -17.73 13.38
C GLN A 723 5.38 -17.22 14.05
N CYS A 724 6.53 -17.82 13.74
CA CYS A 724 7.84 -17.38 14.25
C CYS A 724 8.24 -16.01 13.70
N ASN A 725 8.08 -15.78 12.40
CA ASN A 725 8.36 -14.48 11.78
C ASN A 725 7.51 -13.37 12.40
N LEU A 726 6.20 -13.60 12.58
CA LEU A 726 5.32 -12.66 13.26
C LEU A 726 5.74 -12.39 14.73
N ALA A 727 6.17 -13.42 15.46
CA ALA A 727 6.64 -13.30 16.83
C ALA A 727 7.99 -12.56 16.97
N ASN A 728 8.79 -12.50 15.90
CA ASN A 728 9.98 -11.68 15.82
C ASN A 728 9.62 -10.21 15.50
N GLN A 729 8.76 -9.96 14.50
CA GLN A 729 8.42 -8.59 14.07
C GLN A 729 7.53 -7.83 15.07
N ILE A 730 6.69 -8.50 15.86
CA ILE A 730 5.85 -7.85 16.87
C ILE A 730 6.66 -7.15 17.98
N ILE A 731 7.96 -7.48 18.12
CA ILE A 731 8.87 -6.83 19.07
C ILE A 731 9.12 -5.36 18.68
N SER A 732 9.02 -4.97 17.42
CA SER A 732 9.07 -3.55 17.05
C SER A 732 7.84 -2.77 17.58
N VAL A 733 6.68 -3.42 17.73
CA VAL A 733 5.51 -2.81 18.39
C VAL A 733 5.71 -2.72 19.92
N GLU A 734 6.32 -3.75 20.54
CA GLU A 734 6.76 -3.72 21.95
C GLU A 734 7.71 -2.53 22.20
N ARG A 735 8.67 -2.30 21.29
CA ARG A 735 9.61 -1.17 21.32
C ARG A 735 8.94 0.18 21.10
N VAL A 736 8.04 0.32 20.12
CA VAL A 736 7.30 1.57 19.86
C VAL A 736 6.44 1.98 21.06
N ASN A 737 5.76 1.03 21.74
CA ASN A 737 4.94 1.36 22.92
C ASN A 737 5.73 2.03 24.04
N GLN A 738 7.03 1.73 24.20
CA GLN A 738 7.86 2.37 25.23
C GLN A 738 7.82 3.91 25.12
N TYR A 739 7.57 4.44 23.92
CA TYR A 739 7.56 5.87 23.60
C TYR A 739 6.16 6.41 23.26
N MET A 740 5.10 5.61 23.43
CA MET A 740 3.71 6.06 23.24
C MET A 740 3.05 6.56 24.53
N ASP A 741 3.57 6.12 25.69
CA ASP A 741 3.07 6.43 27.03
C ASP A 741 4.16 7.15 27.86
N ILE A 742 4.87 8.13 27.27
CA ILE A 742 5.87 8.94 27.99
C ILE A 742 5.17 9.88 28.98
N GLU A 743 5.78 10.14 30.14
CA GLU A 743 5.29 11.17 31.06
C GLU A 743 5.27 12.54 30.34
N SER A 744 4.07 13.09 30.19
CA SER A 744 3.83 14.33 29.46
C SER A 744 4.25 15.56 30.26
N GLU A 745 4.75 16.58 29.56
CA GLU A 745 4.81 17.95 30.06
C GLU A 745 3.40 18.46 30.45
N ALA A 746 3.34 19.52 31.27
CA ALA A 746 2.09 20.06 31.78
C ALA A 746 1.11 20.49 30.67
N ALA A 747 -0.17 20.64 31.01
CA ALA A 747 -1.21 20.97 30.05
C ALA A 747 -0.93 22.32 29.35
N GLU A 748 -1.21 22.37 28.05
CA GLU A 748 -1.03 23.58 27.23
C GLU A 748 -2.00 24.69 27.59
N VAL A 749 -3.25 24.34 27.90
CA VAL A 749 -4.30 25.25 28.39
C VAL A 749 -4.90 24.65 29.66
N ILE A 750 -5.19 25.51 30.65
CA ILE A 750 -5.86 25.13 31.89
C ILE A 750 -7.04 26.09 32.09
N GLU A 751 -8.21 25.71 31.57
CA GLU A 751 -9.42 26.56 31.54
C GLU A 751 -9.83 27.10 32.92
N GLU A 752 -9.59 26.35 34.00
CA GLU A 752 -9.91 26.79 35.37
C GLU A 752 -9.04 27.96 35.87
N ASN A 753 -7.84 28.15 35.30
CA ASN A 753 -6.83 29.12 35.74
C ASN A 753 -6.32 30.01 34.58
N ARG A 754 -7.11 30.15 33.51
CA ARG A 754 -6.66 30.88 32.32
C ARG A 754 -6.50 32.38 32.63
N PRO A 755 -5.36 33.00 32.31
CA PRO A 755 -5.15 34.44 32.54
C PRO A 755 -6.04 35.28 31.62
N ALA A 756 -6.18 36.57 31.94
CA ALA A 756 -6.92 37.50 31.09
C ALA A 756 -6.23 37.69 29.72
N PRO A 757 -6.95 37.96 28.61
CA PRO A 757 -6.36 38.04 27.27
C PRO A 757 -5.33 39.17 27.07
N ASP A 758 -5.25 40.11 28.01
CA ASP A 758 -4.33 41.24 28.06
C ASP A 758 -3.18 41.05 29.08
N TRP A 759 -3.06 39.85 29.68
CA TRP A 759 -1.97 39.48 30.58
C TRP A 759 -0.72 39.02 29.79
N PRO A 760 0.50 39.36 30.24
CA PRO A 760 0.81 40.29 31.34
C PRO A 760 0.71 41.75 30.88
N GLN A 761 0.00 42.59 31.65
CA GLN A 761 -0.18 44.01 31.34
C GLN A 761 1.10 44.84 31.58
N VAL A 762 1.81 44.51 32.66
CA VAL A 762 2.95 45.24 33.21
C VAL A 762 4.25 44.46 33.02
N GLY A 763 4.20 43.13 33.01
CA GLY A 763 5.38 42.27 32.81
C GLY A 763 6.30 42.22 34.02
N LYS A 764 5.75 42.40 35.23
CA LYS A 764 6.48 42.25 36.50
C LYS A 764 6.73 40.78 36.80
N VAL A 765 7.96 40.42 37.18
CA VAL A 765 8.34 39.03 37.51
C VAL A 765 8.87 38.95 38.95
N GLU A 766 8.23 38.13 39.78
CA GLU A 766 8.67 37.86 41.16
C GLU A 766 9.12 36.40 41.32
N LEU A 767 10.39 36.21 41.68
CA LEU A 767 10.95 34.92 42.09
C LEU A 767 10.88 34.81 43.61
N ARG A 768 10.34 33.71 44.14
CA ARG A 768 10.19 33.50 45.59
C ARG A 768 10.73 32.12 45.99
N ASP A 769 11.87 32.09 46.67
CA ASP A 769 12.56 30.88 47.16
C ASP A 769 12.80 29.80 46.09
N LEU A 770 13.06 30.21 44.85
CA LEU A 770 13.06 29.34 43.67
C LEU A 770 14.18 28.28 43.72
N LYS A 771 13.79 27.02 43.61
CA LYS A 771 14.67 25.83 43.67
C LYS A 771 14.40 24.92 42.48
N ILE A 772 15.44 24.64 41.68
CA ILE A 772 15.35 23.85 40.44
C ILE A 772 16.29 22.64 40.52
N LYS A 773 15.86 21.51 39.97
CA LYS A 773 16.67 20.32 39.68
C LYS A 773 16.19 19.69 38.37
N TYR A 774 17.10 19.19 37.54
CA TYR A 774 16.76 18.58 36.24
C TYR A 774 16.20 17.15 36.33
N ARG A 775 16.51 16.43 37.42
CA ARG A 775 15.97 15.09 37.71
C ARG A 775 15.53 15.01 39.17
N GLN A 776 14.65 14.08 39.52
CA GLN A 776 14.21 13.94 40.91
C GLN A 776 15.32 13.51 41.88
N ASP A 777 16.27 12.72 41.39
CA ASP A 777 17.44 12.17 42.11
C ASP A 777 18.69 13.05 42.04
N ALA A 778 18.69 14.07 41.17
CA ALA A 778 19.81 15.00 40.99
C ALA A 778 19.86 16.07 42.11
N PRO A 779 21.05 16.64 42.40
CA PRO A 779 21.16 17.79 43.28
C PRO A 779 20.39 19.01 42.74
N LEU A 780 20.05 19.94 43.65
CA LEU A 780 19.54 21.25 43.27
C LEU A 780 20.60 22.02 42.49
N VAL A 781 20.19 22.65 41.38
CA VAL A 781 21.01 23.56 40.57
C VAL A 781 20.75 25.02 40.93
N LEU A 782 19.52 25.38 41.30
CA LEU A 782 19.20 26.69 41.87
C LEU A 782 18.78 26.53 43.35
N HIS A 783 19.24 27.44 44.21
CA HIS A 783 19.23 27.27 45.68
C HIS A 783 18.45 28.37 46.43
N GLY A 784 17.21 28.66 46.04
CA GLY A 784 16.33 29.59 46.78
C GLY A 784 16.35 31.04 46.27
N ILE A 785 16.41 31.23 44.95
CA ILE A 785 16.51 32.56 44.33
C ILE A 785 15.24 33.38 44.65
N THR A 786 15.44 34.59 45.17
CA THR A 786 14.35 35.50 45.59
C THR A 786 14.67 36.95 45.20
N CYS A 787 14.06 37.44 44.10
CA CYS A 787 14.15 38.84 43.65
C CYS A 787 12.92 39.22 42.82
N THR A 788 12.78 40.52 42.58
CA THR A 788 11.70 41.10 41.80
C THR A 788 12.26 41.92 40.65
N PHE A 789 11.79 41.64 39.44
CA PHE A 789 11.99 42.46 38.25
C PHE A 789 10.72 43.29 38.06
N GLU A 790 10.82 44.62 38.11
CA GLU A 790 9.66 45.49 37.94
C GLU A 790 9.31 45.68 36.45
N GLY A 791 8.07 46.08 36.16
CA GLY A 791 7.58 46.19 34.78
C GLY A 791 8.36 47.23 33.96
N GLY A 792 8.90 46.79 32.81
CA GLY A 792 9.68 47.64 31.90
C GLY A 792 11.18 47.73 32.19
N ASP A 793 11.67 47.15 33.30
CA ASP A 793 13.11 47.12 33.62
C ASP A 793 13.93 46.39 32.55
N LYS A 794 15.22 46.73 32.46
CA LYS A 794 16.22 46.00 31.69
C LYS A 794 17.14 45.32 32.69
N ILE A 795 17.06 44.00 32.82
CA ILE A 795 17.74 43.19 33.82
C ILE A 795 18.90 42.45 33.17
N GLY A 796 20.13 42.82 33.51
CA GLY A 796 21.33 42.08 33.10
C GLY A 796 21.63 40.95 34.07
N ILE A 797 21.68 39.70 33.60
CA ILE A 797 22.04 38.53 34.41
C ILE A 797 23.49 38.13 34.10
N VAL A 798 24.33 38.18 35.13
CA VAL A 798 25.78 37.91 35.04
C VAL A 798 26.24 36.82 35.99
N GLY A 799 27.34 36.17 35.64
CA GLY A 799 27.92 35.09 36.42
C GLY A 799 28.79 34.19 35.56
N ARG A 800 29.70 33.46 36.20
CA ARG A 800 30.59 32.49 35.53
C ARG A 800 29.77 31.39 34.84
N THR A 801 30.35 30.77 33.81
CA THR A 801 29.76 29.61 33.13
C THR A 801 29.44 28.52 34.17
N GLY A 802 28.22 27.96 34.11
CA GLY A 802 27.72 27.01 35.10
C GLY A 802 27.05 27.61 36.35
N SER A 803 26.96 28.95 36.51
CA SER A 803 26.33 29.54 37.71
C SER A 803 24.80 29.42 37.80
N GLY A 804 24.15 28.85 36.77
CA GLY A 804 22.69 28.62 36.72
C GLY A 804 21.89 29.60 35.86
N LYS A 805 22.53 30.49 35.08
CA LYS A 805 21.87 31.53 34.25
C LYS A 805 20.78 30.95 33.32
N THR A 806 21.17 30.04 32.43
CA THR A 806 20.26 29.35 31.48
C THR A 806 19.22 28.48 32.21
N THR A 807 19.56 27.90 33.36
CA THR A 807 18.60 27.16 34.21
C THR A 807 17.48 28.06 34.74
N LEU A 808 17.78 29.33 35.06
CA LEU A 808 16.78 30.31 35.47
C LEU A 808 15.86 30.71 34.31
N ILE A 809 16.39 30.82 33.09
CA ILE A 809 15.56 31.00 31.87
C ILE A 809 14.67 29.78 31.63
N GLY A 810 15.23 28.57 31.69
CA GLY A 810 14.46 27.32 31.53
C GLY A 810 13.31 27.19 32.54
N ALA A 811 13.51 27.65 33.78
CA ALA A 811 12.45 27.71 34.79
C ALA A 811 11.36 28.75 34.47
N LEU A 812 11.72 29.91 33.92
CA LEU A 812 10.77 30.97 33.54
C LEU A 812 9.82 30.52 32.40
N PHE A 813 10.33 29.73 31.44
CA PHE A 813 9.53 29.11 30.38
C PHE A 813 8.89 27.76 30.79
N ARG A 814 9.05 27.33 32.06
CA ARG A 814 8.64 26.01 32.60
C ARG A 814 9.12 24.82 31.75
N LEU A 815 10.32 24.91 31.16
CA LEU A 815 11.01 23.77 30.53
C LEU A 815 11.59 22.80 31.59
N VAL A 816 11.78 23.30 32.82
CA VAL A 816 12.07 22.51 34.02
C VAL A 816 11.20 23.05 35.16
N GLU A 817 10.36 22.19 35.74
CA GLU A 817 9.41 22.62 36.79
C GLU A 817 10.10 22.91 38.14
N PRO A 818 9.59 23.87 38.93
CA PRO A 818 10.12 24.15 40.27
C PRO A 818 10.02 22.98 41.24
N ALA A 819 11.15 22.60 41.84
CA ALA A 819 11.22 21.66 42.95
C ALA A 819 10.89 22.31 44.31
N GLY A 820 10.81 23.63 44.35
CA GLY A 820 10.44 24.45 45.50
C GLY A 820 10.46 25.93 45.14
N GLY A 821 9.79 26.75 45.96
CA GLY A 821 9.53 28.14 45.61
C GLY A 821 8.51 28.29 44.48
N LYS A 822 8.30 29.53 44.03
CA LYS A 822 7.32 29.91 42.99
C LYS A 822 7.87 31.04 42.12
N ILE A 823 7.37 31.12 40.88
CA ILE A 823 7.57 32.25 39.96
C ILE A 823 6.20 32.86 39.69
N ILE A 824 6.09 34.18 39.81
CA ILE A 824 4.83 34.91 39.70
C ILE A 824 5.01 36.03 38.67
N ILE A 825 4.09 36.13 37.71
CA ILE A 825 4.06 37.18 36.68
C ILE A 825 2.75 37.96 36.78
N ASP A 826 2.83 39.28 36.97
CA ASP A 826 1.69 40.18 37.20
C ASP A 826 0.67 39.62 38.23
N SER A 827 1.18 39.14 39.36
CA SER A 827 0.44 38.50 40.47
C SER A 827 -0.13 37.09 40.20
N ALA A 828 -0.03 36.55 38.98
CA ALA A 828 -0.42 35.18 38.66
C ALA A 828 0.76 34.20 38.80
N ASP A 829 0.54 33.05 39.42
CA ASP A 829 1.58 32.01 39.57
C ASP A 829 1.70 31.21 38.27
N ILE A 830 2.89 31.22 37.64
CA ILE A 830 3.05 30.57 36.34
C ILE A 830 2.90 29.05 36.40
N THR A 831 3.02 28.43 37.58
CA THR A 831 2.84 26.98 37.77
C THR A 831 1.37 26.54 37.69
N THR A 832 0.42 27.47 37.84
CA THR A 832 -1.02 27.17 37.75
C THR A 832 -1.64 27.45 36.37
N ILE A 833 -0.90 28.08 35.47
CA ILE A 833 -1.32 28.48 34.11
C ILE A 833 -0.98 27.37 33.09
N GLY A 834 -1.68 27.32 31.96
CA GLY A 834 -1.33 26.46 30.83
C GLY A 834 -0.01 26.87 30.14
N LEU A 835 0.75 25.90 29.64
CA LEU A 835 2.06 26.17 29.02
C LEU A 835 1.96 27.02 27.73
N HIS A 836 0.89 26.89 26.94
CA HIS A 836 0.69 27.69 25.74
C HIS A 836 0.33 29.15 26.10
N ASP A 837 -0.60 29.36 27.04
CA ASP A 837 -0.96 30.70 27.51
C ASP A 837 0.25 31.43 28.16
N LEU A 838 1.15 30.69 28.82
CA LEU A 838 2.41 31.23 29.33
C LEU A 838 3.42 31.54 28.20
N ARG A 839 3.73 30.55 27.35
CA ARG A 839 4.84 30.62 26.37
C ARG A 839 4.52 31.51 25.15
N SER A 840 3.25 31.80 24.88
CA SER A 840 2.84 32.76 23.84
C SER A 840 3.12 34.22 24.24
N CYS A 841 2.93 34.57 25.53
CA CYS A 841 3.18 35.92 26.05
C CYS A 841 4.66 36.24 26.37
N LEU A 842 5.55 35.26 26.30
CA LEU A 842 7.00 35.40 26.52
C LEU A 842 7.78 35.37 25.19
N GLY A 843 8.66 36.35 24.98
CA GLY A 843 9.59 36.37 23.86
C GLY A 843 10.94 35.76 24.25
N ILE A 844 11.56 34.96 23.38
CA ILE A 844 12.93 34.48 23.56
C ILE A 844 13.76 34.69 22.30
N ILE A 845 15.00 35.16 22.50
CA ILE A 845 16.07 35.17 21.51
C ILE A 845 17.16 34.25 22.07
N PRO A 846 17.29 33.00 21.55
CA PRO A 846 18.18 31.97 22.11
C PRO A 846 19.65 32.18 21.73
N GLN A 847 20.53 31.42 22.39
CA GLN A 847 21.97 31.39 22.10
C GLN A 847 22.28 30.86 20.69
N ASP A 848 21.60 29.79 20.29
CA ASP A 848 21.69 29.19 18.95
C ASP A 848 20.40 29.47 18.16
N PRO A 849 20.45 30.33 17.12
CA PRO A 849 19.27 30.75 16.35
C PRO A 849 18.89 29.71 15.29
N THR A 850 18.04 28.75 15.67
CA THR A 850 17.55 27.71 14.76
C THR A 850 16.57 28.26 13.71
N LEU A 851 16.86 27.99 12.44
CA LEU A 851 15.93 28.19 11.32
C LEU A 851 15.55 26.83 10.74
N PHE A 852 14.28 26.65 10.39
CA PHE A 852 13.75 25.43 9.82
C PHE A 852 13.81 25.48 8.29
N GLN A 853 13.89 24.32 7.63
CA GLN A 853 13.75 24.23 6.19
C GLN A 853 12.35 24.71 5.77
N GLY A 854 12.27 25.60 4.79
CA GLY A 854 11.03 26.24 4.36
C GLY A 854 11.29 27.58 3.68
N THR A 855 10.36 28.53 3.80
CA THR A 855 10.55 29.91 3.30
C THR A 855 11.04 30.86 4.40
N VAL A 856 11.49 32.06 3.99
CA VAL A 856 11.71 33.20 4.88
C VAL A 856 10.42 33.59 5.64
N ARG A 857 9.26 33.54 4.97
CA ARG A 857 7.94 33.74 5.58
C ARG A 857 7.69 32.74 6.71
N TYR A 858 7.74 31.44 6.40
CA TYR A 858 7.49 30.35 7.35
C TYR A 858 8.41 30.42 8.58
N ASN A 859 9.65 30.88 8.40
CA ASN A 859 10.58 31.05 9.52
C ASN A 859 10.26 32.24 10.43
N LEU A 860 9.58 33.28 9.95
CA LEU A 860 9.18 34.44 10.76
C LEU A 860 7.78 34.24 11.37
N ASP A 861 6.86 33.72 10.57
CA ASP A 861 5.47 33.43 10.90
C ASP A 861 5.09 32.01 10.44
N PRO A 862 5.30 30.99 11.28
CA PRO A 862 4.95 29.61 10.96
C PRO A 862 3.44 29.32 11.08
N LEU A 863 2.62 30.29 11.51
CA LEU A 863 1.17 30.13 11.73
C LEU A 863 0.31 30.95 10.76
N GLY A 864 0.92 31.78 9.89
CA GLY A 864 0.21 32.63 8.93
C GLY A 864 -0.61 33.77 9.56
N GLN A 865 -0.29 34.14 10.81
CA GLN A 865 -1.05 35.12 11.58
C GLN A 865 -0.77 36.59 11.20
N PHE A 866 0.31 36.86 10.47
CA PHE A 866 0.77 38.20 10.15
C PHE A 866 0.73 38.49 8.64
N SER A 867 0.33 39.73 8.30
CA SER A 867 0.32 40.16 6.91
C SER A 867 1.73 40.47 6.41
N ASP A 868 1.93 40.34 5.10
CA ASP A 868 3.20 40.63 4.41
C ASP A 868 3.73 42.02 4.76
N GLN A 869 2.84 43.01 4.91
CA GLN A 869 3.21 44.36 5.30
C GLN A 869 3.82 44.42 6.72
N GLN A 870 3.30 43.64 7.66
CA GLN A 870 3.85 43.53 9.03
C GLN A 870 5.19 42.78 9.02
N ILE A 871 5.30 41.73 8.22
CA ILE A 871 6.55 40.96 8.06
C ILE A 871 7.65 41.84 7.45
N TRP A 872 7.33 42.63 6.41
CA TRP A 872 8.26 43.59 5.81
C TRP A 872 8.61 44.76 6.76
N GLU A 873 7.67 45.29 7.54
CA GLU A 873 7.95 46.32 8.57
C GLU A 873 8.95 45.79 9.61
N VAL A 874 8.81 44.53 10.03
CA VAL A 874 9.72 43.90 10.99
C VAL A 874 11.08 43.58 10.36
N LEU A 875 11.13 43.16 9.09
CA LEU A 875 12.39 42.96 8.36
C LEU A 875 13.17 44.26 8.18
N ASP A 876 12.51 45.40 7.95
CA ASP A 876 13.13 46.73 7.92
C ASP A 876 13.74 47.10 9.27
N LYS A 877 12.98 46.94 10.37
CA LYS A 877 13.46 47.15 11.75
C LYS A 877 14.62 46.24 12.14
N CYS A 878 14.73 45.06 11.53
CA CYS A 878 15.86 44.14 11.70
C CYS A 878 17.02 44.38 10.72
N GLN A 879 16.91 45.35 9.79
CA GLN A 879 17.86 45.57 8.68
C GLN A 879 18.11 44.34 7.81
N LEU A 880 17.10 43.47 7.69
CA LEU A 880 17.08 42.33 6.77
C LEU A 880 16.33 42.62 5.47
N LEU A 881 15.60 43.74 5.38
CA LEU A 881 14.79 44.13 4.22
C LEU A 881 15.54 44.00 2.89
N GLU A 882 16.68 44.68 2.76
CA GLU A 882 17.49 44.66 1.53
C GLU A 882 17.99 43.25 1.21
N THR A 883 18.54 42.53 2.19
CA THR A 883 19.07 41.16 2.00
C THR A 883 18.01 40.14 1.60
N VAL A 884 16.74 40.35 1.98
CA VAL A 884 15.61 39.52 1.56
C VAL A 884 15.09 39.96 0.18
N GLN A 885 15.04 41.27 -0.11
CA GLN A 885 14.66 41.80 -1.43
C GLN A 885 15.67 41.47 -2.54
N GLU A 886 16.95 41.30 -2.21
CA GLU A 886 17.99 40.82 -3.14
C GLU A 886 17.83 39.34 -3.52
N LYS A 887 16.98 38.57 -2.83
CA LYS A 887 16.64 37.19 -3.22
C LYS A 887 15.54 37.20 -4.27
N GLU A 888 15.71 36.37 -5.31
CA GLU A 888 14.79 36.28 -6.46
C GLU A 888 13.31 35.99 -6.11
N HIS A 889 13.01 35.57 -4.88
CA HIS A 889 11.65 35.23 -4.41
C HIS A 889 11.25 35.96 -3.10
N GLY A 890 12.04 36.93 -2.61
CA GLY A 890 11.67 37.72 -1.42
C GLY A 890 11.35 36.87 -0.18
N LEU A 891 10.13 37.02 0.37
CA LEU A 891 9.65 36.25 1.53
C LEU A 891 9.54 34.74 1.26
N ASP A 892 9.41 34.33 0.01
CA ASP A 892 9.32 32.92 -0.41
C ASP A 892 10.68 32.34 -0.80
N SER A 893 11.76 33.10 -0.57
CA SER A 893 13.12 32.58 -0.73
C SER A 893 13.41 31.43 0.25
N LEU A 894 14.06 30.39 -0.26
CA LEU A 894 14.27 29.14 0.47
C LEU A 894 15.28 29.31 1.61
N VAL A 895 14.89 28.85 2.80
CA VAL A 895 15.77 28.60 3.94
C VAL A 895 16.13 27.12 3.92
N VAL A 896 17.44 26.82 3.87
CA VAL A 896 17.98 25.45 3.88
C VAL A 896 18.06 24.94 5.33
N GLU A 897 18.26 23.64 5.53
CA GLU A 897 18.46 23.02 6.85
C GLU A 897 19.43 23.82 7.74
N ASP A 898 19.06 23.97 9.02
CA ASP A 898 19.65 24.83 10.06
C ASP A 898 19.88 26.31 9.68
N GLY A 899 19.25 26.80 8.60
CA GLY A 899 19.51 28.11 8.05
C GLY A 899 20.92 28.24 7.45
N SER A 900 21.52 27.14 7.01
CA SER A 900 22.91 27.06 6.52
C SER A 900 23.27 28.05 5.41
N ASN A 901 22.29 28.56 4.66
CA ASN A 901 22.44 29.60 3.65
C ASN A 901 22.42 31.06 4.17
N TRP A 902 22.33 31.26 5.49
CA TRP A 902 22.34 32.56 6.19
C TRP A 902 23.49 32.65 7.21
N SER A 903 24.03 33.85 7.44
CA SER A 903 25.06 34.09 8.46
C SER A 903 24.48 34.00 9.89
N MET A 904 25.34 33.76 10.88
CA MET A 904 24.92 33.66 12.29
C MET A 904 24.19 34.93 12.76
N GLY A 905 24.73 36.11 12.43
CA GLY A 905 24.09 37.40 12.72
C GLY A 905 22.73 37.54 12.04
N GLN A 906 22.58 37.11 10.79
CA GLN A 906 21.28 37.11 10.09
C GLN A 906 20.28 36.19 10.78
N ARG A 907 20.66 34.96 11.17
CA ARG A 907 19.80 34.04 11.93
C ARG A 907 19.34 34.63 13.27
N GLN A 908 20.21 35.40 13.94
CA GLN A 908 19.82 36.12 15.16
C GLN A 908 18.80 37.24 14.88
N LEU A 909 18.98 37.99 13.79
CA LEU A 909 18.03 39.02 13.36
C LEU A 909 16.68 38.40 12.94
N PHE A 910 16.65 37.18 12.38
CA PHE A 910 15.41 36.41 12.21
C PHE A 910 14.73 36.11 13.55
N CYS A 911 15.48 35.74 14.59
CA CYS A 911 14.93 35.50 15.93
C CYS A 911 14.42 36.79 16.60
N LEU A 912 15.11 37.92 16.39
CA LEU A 912 14.61 39.25 16.77
C LEU A 912 13.30 39.58 16.03
N GLY A 913 13.21 39.24 14.74
CA GLY A 913 11.98 39.40 13.94
C GLY A 913 10.79 38.62 14.49
N ARG A 914 10.99 37.34 14.85
CA ARG A 914 9.98 36.51 15.54
C ARG A 914 9.45 37.18 16.81
N ALA A 915 10.35 37.75 17.63
CA ALA A 915 9.98 38.45 18.86
C ALA A 915 9.24 39.77 18.59
N LEU A 916 9.63 40.53 17.56
CA LEU A 916 8.98 41.78 17.16
C LEU A 916 7.57 41.60 16.59
N LEU A 917 7.31 40.51 15.86
CA LEU A 917 5.97 40.16 15.39
C LEU A 917 5.04 39.86 16.57
N ARG A 918 5.49 39.05 17.53
CA ARG A 918 4.71 38.68 18.73
C ARG A 918 4.51 39.80 19.74
N ARG A 919 5.38 40.83 19.76
CA ARG A 919 5.31 42.00 20.67
C ARG A 919 5.20 41.64 22.16
N CYS A 920 5.90 40.58 22.58
CA CYS A 920 5.85 40.06 23.94
C CYS A 920 6.29 41.11 24.98
N ARG A 921 5.52 41.20 26.08
CA ARG A 921 5.74 42.14 27.20
C ARG A 921 6.96 41.83 28.06
N ILE A 922 7.38 40.57 28.05
CA ILE A 922 8.64 40.10 28.64
C ILE A 922 9.46 39.49 27.50
N LEU A 923 10.66 40.03 27.28
CA LEU A 923 11.63 39.54 26.31
C LEU A 923 12.85 38.96 27.05
N VAL A 924 13.27 37.76 26.67
CA VAL A 924 14.45 37.09 27.21
C VAL A 924 15.50 36.95 26.11
N LEU A 925 16.75 37.33 26.41
CA LEU A 925 17.89 37.13 25.54
C LEU A 925 18.90 36.22 26.26
N ASP A 926 19.15 35.04 25.70
CA ASP A 926 20.11 34.09 26.26
C ASP A 926 21.40 34.11 25.43
N GLU A 927 22.41 34.83 25.88
CA GLU A 927 23.74 34.98 25.25
C GLU A 927 23.72 35.44 23.77
N ALA A 928 22.59 36.02 23.33
CA ALA A 928 22.23 36.40 21.97
C ALA A 928 23.18 37.34 21.20
N THR A 929 24.25 37.85 21.84
CA THR A 929 25.27 38.70 21.22
C THR A 929 26.64 38.01 21.11
N ALA A 930 26.81 36.81 21.67
CA ALA A 930 28.12 36.18 21.83
C ALA A 930 28.81 35.90 20.48
N SER A 931 28.09 35.26 19.56
CA SER A 931 28.55 34.69 18.29
C SER A 931 28.51 35.67 17.09
N ILE A 932 28.33 36.96 17.36
CA ILE A 932 27.94 37.97 16.36
C ILE A 932 28.98 39.10 16.29
N ASP A 933 29.17 39.67 15.11
CA ASP A 933 30.06 40.82 14.89
C ASP A 933 29.51 42.11 15.54
N ASN A 934 30.38 43.09 15.73
CA ASN A 934 30.04 44.32 16.46
C ASN A 934 29.05 45.24 15.71
N ALA A 935 28.90 45.11 14.38
CA ALA A 935 27.92 45.90 13.64
C ALA A 935 26.52 45.31 13.78
N THR A 936 26.37 43.99 13.61
CA THR A 936 25.08 43.32 13.84
C THR A 936 24.66 43.33 15.32
N ASP A 937 25.59 43.21 16.28
CA ASP A 937 25.30 43.44 17.71
C ASP A 937 24.77 44.87 17.95
N ALA A 938 25.41 45.89 17.37
CA ALA A 938 24.93 47.28 17.49
C ALA A 938 23.54 47.51 16.86
N ILE A 939 23.22 46.83 15.76
CA ILE A 939 21.88 46.85 15.14
C ILE A 939 20.85 46.21 16.10
N LEU A 940 21.11 45.00 16.57
CA LEU A 940 20.24 44.27 17.49
C LEU A 940 20.00 45.05 18.78
N GLN A 941 21.06 45.58 19.41
CA GLN A 941 20.98 46.43 20.60
C GLN A 941 20.17 47.72 20.35
N LYS A 942 20.34 48.37 19.19
CA LYS A 942 19.57 49.56 18.81
C LYS A 942 18.08 49.24 18.69
N THR A 943 17.71 48.20 17.94
CA THR A 943 16.31 47.83 17.72
C THR A 943 15.63 47.34 19.00
N ILE A 944 16.35 46.65 19.90
CA ILE A 944 15.83 46.31 21.25
C ILE A 944 15.52 47.58 22.06
N ARG A 945 16.40 48.59 22.03
CA ARG A 945 16.22 49.85 22.77
C ARG A 945 15.07 50.71 22.23
N THR A 946 14.75 50.63 20.93
CA THR A 946 13.63 51.38 20.34
C THR A 946 12.30 50.64 20.48
N GLU A 947 12.22 49.38 20.06
CA GLU A 947 10.95 48.66 19.96
C GLU A 947 10.49 48.06 21.30
N PHE A 948 11.42 47.51 22.11
CA PHE A 948 11.11 46.91 23.41
C PHE A 948 11.32 47.89 24.58
N LYS A 949 11.19 49.20 24.32
CA LYS A 949 11.39 50.27 25.31
C LYS A 949 10.53 50.07 26.56
N ASP A 950 9.24 49.81 26.38
CA ASP A 950 8.25 49.73 27.47
C ASP A 950 7.89 48.27 27.84
N CYS A 951 8.78 47.32 27.52
CA CYS A 951 8.69 45.89 27.88
C CYS A 951 9.77 45.51 28.90
N THR A 952 9.54 44.50 29.73
CA THR A 952 10.58 43.96 30.63
C THR A 952 11.57 43.14 29.80
N VAL A 953 12.87 43.43 29.90
CA VAL A 953 13.91 42.74 29.10
C VAL A 953 14.92 42.07 30.03
N ILE A 954 15.04 40.75 29.94
CA ILE A 954 15.94 39.93 30.74
C ILE A 954 17.08 39.44 29.84
N THR A 955 18.29 39.93 30.09
CA THR A 955 19.46 39.70 29.23
C THR A 955 20.52 38.91 29.98
N VAL A 956 20.69 37.63 29.66
CA VAL A 956 21.89 36.87 30.02
C VAL A 956 22.99 37.23 29.03
N ALA A 957 24.09 37.82 29.50
CA ALA A 957 25.18 38.25 28.63
C ALA A 957 26.57 38.07 29.27
N HIS A 958 27.50 37.56 28.47
CA HIS A 958 28.94 37.56 28.78
C HIS A 958 29.67 38.86 28.33
N ARG A 959 29.04 39.68 27.46
CA ARG A 959 29.56 41.01 27.09
C ARG A 959 29.17 42.04 28.15
N ILE A 960 30.12 42.45 28.99
CA ILE A 960 29.92 43.45 30.05
C ILE A 960 29.28 44.78 29.55
N PRO A 961 29.64 45.35 28.38
CA PRO A 961 29.02 46.59 27.91
C PRO A 961 27.49 46.50 27.75
N THR A 962 26.96 45.36 27.33
CA THR A 962 25.51 45.12 27.21
C THR A 962 24.82 45.19 28.58
N VAL A 963 25.50 44.78 29.64
CA VAL A 963 24.99 44.76 31.03
C VAL A 963 25.13 46.11 31.72
N MET A 964 26.16 46.90 31.39
CA MET A 964 26.34 48.25 31.95
C MET A 964 25.20 49.20 31.61
N ASP A 965 24.53 48.99 30.47
CA ASP A 965 23.38 49.77 30.01
C ASP A 965 22.02 49.28 30.58
N CYS A 966 22.02 48.25 31.43
CA CYS A 966 20.82 47.73 32.10
C CYS A 966 20.38 48.63 33.27
N THR A 967 19.08 48.62 33.61
CA THR A 967 18.56 49.38 34.76
C THR A 967 18.93 48.69 36.09
N MET A 968 18.93 47.35 36.08
CA MET A 968 19.26 46.47 37.20
C MET A 968 20.18 45.34 36.75
N VAL A 969 21.05 44.85 37.64
CA VAL A 969 21.96 43.73 37.38
C VAL A 969 21.80 42.68 38.48
N LEU A 970 21.61 41.42 38.08
CA LEU A 970 21.55 40.23 38.92
C LEU A 970 22.84 39.42 38.76
N ALA A 971 23.66 39.33 39.81
CA ALA A 971 24.86 38.49 39.77
C ALA A 971 24.62 37.13 40.45
N MET A 972 24.97 36.05 39.74
CA MET A 972 24.78 34.67 40.15
C MET A 972 26.11 33.91 40.26
N SER A 973 26.29 33.17 41.35
CA SER A 973 27.35 32.18 41.54
C SER A 973 26.77 30.91 42.15
N ASP A 974 27.20 29.74 41.66
CA ASP A 974 26.92 28.44 42.30
C ASP A 974 25.43 28.21 42.63
N GLY A 975 24.53 28.51 41.67
CA GLY A 975 23.09 28.33 41.84
C GLY A 975 22.38 29.36 42.73
N LYS A 976 23.09 30.40 43.18
CA LYS A 976 22.62 31.41 44.12
C LYS A 976 22.73 32.81 43.53
N MET A 977 21.81 33.67 43.94
CA MET A 977 21.96 35.12 43.84
C MET A 977 22.99 35.60 44.87
N VAL A 978 23.91 36.45 44.42
CA VAL A 978 24.93 37.09 45.27
C VAL A 978 24.53 38.54 45.56
N GLU A 979 24.04 39.25 44.54
CA GLU A 979 23.69 40.67 44.58
C GLU A 979 22.66 40.99 43.48
N TYR A 980 21.80 41.98 43.74
CA TYR A 980 20.82 42.50 42.79
C TYR A 980 20.60 44.00 43.03
N ASP A 981 21.17 44.86 42.18
CA ASP A 981 21.08 46.32 42.29
C ASP A 981 21.44 47.01 40.96
N LYS A 982 21.44 48.34 40.93
CA LYS A 982 21.82 49.15 39.76
C LYS A 982 23.33 49.01 39.44
N PRO A 983 23.74 48.89 38.17
CA PRO A 983 25.14 48.60 37.82
C PRO A 983 26.16 49.58 38.43
N MET A 984 25.84 50.88 38.48
CA MET A 984 26.71 51.89 39.09
C MET A 984 26.96 51.66 40.59
N LYS A 985 25.93 51.24 41.35
CA LYS A 985 26.04 51.01 42.80
C LYS A 985 26.81 49.73 43.12
N LEU A 986 26.66 48.70 42.28
CA LEU A 986 27.51 47.50 42.35
C LEU A 986 28.98 47.86 42.05
N MET A 987 29.23 48.69 41.04
CA MET A 987 30.58 49.19 40.69
C MET A 987 31.26 50.03 41.79
N GLU A 988 30.50 50.74 42.61
CA GLU A 988 31.00 51.46 43.79
C GLU A 988 31.27 50.53 44.98
N THR A 989 30.50 49.45 45.13
CA THR A 989 30.55 48.52 46.27
C THR A 989 31.86 47.74 46.33
N GLU A 990 32.50 47.64 47.50
CA GLU A 990 33.70 46.81 47.70
C GLU A 990 33.31 45.34 47.89
N GLY A 991 33.98 44.43 47.16
CA GLY A 991 33.65 43.00 47.16
C GLY A 991 32.45 42.59 46.30
N SER A 992 31.90 43.49 45.48
CA SER A 992 30.85 43.15 44.50
C SER A 992 31.37 42.21 43.41
N LEU A 993 30.62 41.15 43.13
CA LEU A 993 30.95 40.14 42.12
C LEU A 993 30.94 40.75 40.71
N PHE A 994 29.94 41.58 40.40
CA PHE A 994 29.84 42.32 39.16
C PHE A 994 31.03 43.28 38.98
N ARG A 995 31.39 44.03 40.02
CA ARG A 995 32.56 44.93 39.97
C ARG A 995 33.85 44.18 39.63
N ASP A 996 34.04 42.98 40.16
CA ASP A 996 35.23 42.19 39.88
C ASP A 996 35.19 41.52 38.49
N LEU A 997 34.02 41.06 38.02
CA LEU A 997 33.82 40.63 36.62
C LEU A 997 34.07 41.76 35.62
N VAL A 998 33.68 43.00 35.95
CA VAL A 998 33.91 44.19 35.12
C VAL A 998 35.41 44.52 35.08
N LYS A 999 36.13 44.48 36.21
CA LYS A 999 37.61 44.63 36.23
C LYS A 999 38.30 43.55 35.39
N GLU A 1000 37.89 42.29 35.54
CA GLU A 1000 38.42 41.14 34.81
C GLU A 1000 38.27 41.36 33.29
N TYR A 1001 37.05 41.68 32.83
CA TYR A 1001 36.75 42.00 31.42
C TYR A 1001 37.62 43.13 30.85
N TRP A 1002 37.71 44.28 31.55
CA TRP A 1002 38.52 45.41 31.07
C TRP A 1002 40.02 45.12 31.07
N SER A 1003 40.52 44.28 31.99
CA SER A 1003 41.94 43.89 32.01
C SER A 1003 42.34 43.06 30.78
N TYR A 1004 41.46 42.17 30.31
CA TYR A 1004 41.66 41.45 29.05
C TYR A 1004 41.57 42.41 27.84
N ALA A 1005 40.60 43.33 27.83
CA ALA A 1005 40.46 44.32 26.77
C ALA A 1005 41.68 45.26 26.66
N SER A 1006 42.34 45.62 27.78
CA SER A 1006 43.58 46.41 27.76
C SER A 1006 44.80 45.62 27.29
N ASN A 1007 44.85 44.31 27.57
CA ASN A 1007 45.99 43.46 27.20
C ASN A 1007 45.93 42.95 25.75
N GLY A 1008 44.77 43.02 25.09
CA GLY A 1008 44.58 42.60 23.69
C GLY A 1008 45.08 43.58 22.62
N ASN A 1009 45.67 44.71 23.01
CA ASN A 1009 46.20 45.76 22.11
C ASN A 1009 47.74 45.78 22.10
N ILE A 1010 48.38 44.60 22.01
CA ILE A 1010 49.84 44.41 21.92
C ILE A 1010 50.18 43.63 20.65
#